data_AF-A0A8D1PCD3-F1
#
_entry.id   AF-A0A8D1PCD3-F1
#
_cell.length_a   1.000
_cell.length_b   1.000
_cell.length_c   1.000
_cell.angle_alpha   90.00
_cell.angle_beta   90.00
_cell.angle_gamma   90.00
#
_symmetry.space_group_name_H-M   'P 1'
#
loop_
_entity.id
_entity.type
_entity.pdbx_description
1 polymer ?
#
loop_
_entity_poly.entity_id
_entity_poly.type
_entity_poly.pdbx_seq_one_letter_code
_entity_poly.pdbx_strand_id
1 'polypeptide(L)'
;MEHIRRENPMIFSRGLAITRKLGFPDVIMPGDIRNDLYLTLEKGDFERGGKSVQKNIEVTMYVLYADGEILKDCISLGSGEPNRSSYHSFVLYHSNSPRWGEIIKLPIPIDRFRGSHLRFEFRHCSTKDKGEKKLFGFAFSPLMRDDGTTLSDDIHELYVYKCDENSTFNNHALYLGLPCCKEDYNGCPNIPSSLIFQRSTKESFFISTQLSSTKLTQNGRSLTLLVGDKFIGVFKFDFLLLQFLQDILDTLFVILDDNTEKYGLLVFQSLVFIINLLRDIKYFHFRPVMDTYIQKHFAGALAYKELIRCLKWYMDCSAELIRQDHIQEAMRALEYLFKFIVQSRILYSRATCGMEEEQFRSSIQELFQSIRFVLSLDSRNSETLLFTQAALLNSFPTIFDELLQMFTVQEVAEFVRGTLGSMPSTVHIGQSMDVVKLQSIGFFTFVFSLPESRRILLPVVLHHIHLHLRQQKELLICSGILGSIFSIVKTSSLVVVLDPLHPPLPALCLSCVTLARVRPTKIPLYTLQSEKLVSVTGRCSSEWRPACLCSASFSAQHNPAILKNCTTINTPRNIVICSTSKPNLVHALFLSKDINSVSLGVIIVTTVQYLSSALHKNFTETDFDFKVWNSYFSLAVLFINQPSLQLEIITSAKRKKILDKYGDMRVMMAYELFSMWQNLGEHKIHFIPGMIGPFLGVTLVPQPEVRNIMIPIFHDMMDWEQRKNGNFKQVEAELIDKLDSMVSEGKGDESYRELFGLLLLEKVEQETWRETGISFVTSVTRLMERLLDYRDCMKGEETENKKIGCTVNLMNFYKSEINKEEMYIRYIHKLCDMHLQAENYTEAAFTLLLYCELLQWEERPLREFLHYPSQTEWQRKEGLCRKIIHYFNKGKSWEFGIPLCRELACQYESLYDYQSLSWIRKMEASYYDNIMEQQRLEPEFFRVGFYGRKFPFFLRNKEYVCRGHDYERLEAFQQRMLSEFPQAVAMQHPNHPDDAILQCDAQYLQIYAVTPIPDYVDVLQMDRVPDRVKSFYRVNNVRKFRYDRPFHKGPKDKENEFKSLWIERTTLTLTHSLPGISRWFEVERRELVEVSPLENAIQVVENKNQELRALISQYQHKQVHGNINLLSMCLNGVIDAAVNGGIARYQEAFFDKDYITKHPADAEKITQLKELMQEQVHVLGVGLAVHEKFVHPEMRPLHKKLIDQFQMMRASLYHVS
;
A
#
# COMPACT_ATOMS: atom_id res chain seq x y z
N MET A 1 15.91 -2.02 -6.96
CA MET A 1 14.93 -2.96 -7.55
C MET A 1 14.40 -3.97 -6.53
N GLU A 2 15.24 -4.71 -5.82
CA GLU A 2 14.76 -5.68 -4.80
C GLU A 2 13.94 -5.04 -3.68
N HIS A 3 14.30 -3.83 -3.26
CA HIS A 3 13.54 -3.06 -2.28
C HIS A 3 12.12 -2.72 -2.78
N ILE A 4 12.01 -2.19 -4.00
CA ILE A 4 10.73 -1.85 -4.66
C ILE A 4 9.86 -3.11 -4.86
N ARG A 5 10.48 -4.27 -5.18
CA ARG A 5 9.79 -5.56 -5.28
C ARG A 5 9.21 -6.04 -3.95
N ARG A 6 9.91 -5.80 -2.83
CA ARG A 6 9.42 -6.16 -1.49
C ARG A 6 8.27 -5.27 -1.03
N GLU A 7 8.28 -3.99 -1.42
CA GLU A 7 7.21 -3.05 -1.08
C GLU A 7 5.95 -3.23 -1.94
N ASN A 8 6.08 -3.77 -3.16
CA ASN A 8 4.97 -3.90 -4.11
C ASN A 8 4.80 -5.35 -4.64
N PRO A 9 4.64 -6.36 -3.76
CA PRO A 9 4.64 -7.77 -4.15
C PRO A 9 3.49 -8.12 -5.11
N MET A 10 2.34 -7.46 -4.97
CA MET A 10 1.17 -7.65 -5.86
C MET A 10 1.46 -7.25 -7.31
N ILE A 11 2.27 -6.20 -7.53
CA ILE A 11 2.59 -5.68 -8.88
C ILE A 11 3.58 -6.62 -9.58
N PHE A 12 4.62 -7.06 -8.87
CA PHE A 12 5.70 -7.89 -9.45
C PHE A 12 5.37 -9.40 -9.53
N SER A 13 4.22 -9.83 -9.00
CA SER A 13 3.73 -11.22 -9.12
C SER A 13 3.24 -11.59 -10.54
N ARG A 14 2.95 -10.60 -11.40
CA ARG A 14 2.29 -10.80 -12.71
C ARG A 14 3.23 -10.92 -13.92
N GLY A 15 4.48 -11.33 -13.76
CA GLY A 15 5.38 -11.55 -14.90
C GLY A 15 5.70 -10.26 -15.69
N LEU A 16 5.84 -9.12 -15.00
CA LEU A 16 6.18 -7.84 -15.64
C LEU A 16 7.61 -7.85 -16.20
N ALA A 17 7.75 -7.55 -17.48
CA ALA A 17 9.05 -7.39 -18.12
C ALA A 17 9.73 -6.08 -17.69
N ILE A 18 10.96 -6.18 -17.18
CA ILE A 18 11.75 -5.00 -16.79
C ILE A 18 12.39 -4.41 -18.05
N THR A 19 12.03 -3.18 -18.39
CA THR A 19 12.65 -2.43 -19.49
C THR A 19 13.66 -1.40 -18.97
N ARG A 20 14.78 -1.22 -19.67
CA ARG A 20 15.68 -0.08 -19.45
C ARG A 20 15.00 1.19 -19.97
N LYS A 21 15.24 2.34 -19.32
CA LYS A 21 14.76 3.67 -19.75
C LYS A 21 15.13 3.91 -21.23
N LEU A 22 14.21 4.42 -22.04
CA LEU A 22 14.53 4.92 -23.39
C LEU A 22 15.43 6.16 -23.21
N GLY A 23 16.68 6.09 -23.66
CA GLY A 23 17.75 7.04 -23.32
C GLY A 23 18.59 6.64 -22.10
N PHE A 24 19.61 7.44 -21.77
CA PHE A 24 20.51 7.14 -20.66
C PHE A 24 19.87 7.38 -19.28
N PRO A 25 20.22 6.56 -18.27
CA PRO A 25 20.07 6.96 -16.87
C PRO A 25 20.88 8.25 -16.61
N ASP A 26 20.53 8.97 -15.56
CA ASP A 26 21.16 10.25 -15.23
C ASP A 26 22.65 10.10 -14.88
N VAL A 27 23.11 8.87 -14.60
CA VAL A 27 24.50 8.48 -14.35
C VAL A 27 24.82 7.19 -15.08
N ILE A 28 25.98 7.14 -15.76
CA ILE A 28 26.51 5.94 -16.43
C ILE A 28 27.70 5.44 -15.62
N MET A 29 27.64 4.21 -15.11
CA MET A 29 28.75 3.64 -14.32
C MET A 29 29.86 3.15 -15.26
N PRO A 30 31.14 3.21 -14.85
CA PRO A 30 32.24 2.66 -15.64
C PRO A 30 32.04 1.16 -15.88
N GLY A 31 32.22 0.72 -17.14
CA GLY A 31 31.97 -0.66 -17.56
C GLY A 31 30.53 -0.99 -18.00
N ASP A 32 29.55 -0.09 -17.82
CA ASP A 32 28.20 -0.29 -18.37
C ASP A 32 28.20 -0.08 -19.89
N ILE A 33 28.07 -1.18 -20.65
CA ILE A 33 27.96 -1.15 -22.11
C ILE A 33 26.49 -1.21 -22.49
N ARG A 34 26.01 -0.18 -23.19
CA ARG A 34 24.68 -0.15 -23.79
C ARG A 34 24.81 0.35 -25.23
N ASN A 35 24.25 -0.40 -26.17
CA ASN A 35 24.20 -0.07 -27.59
C ASN A 35 22.81 -0.46 -28.15
N ASP A 36 21.76 0.07 -27.51
CA ASP A 36 20.39 -0.24 -27.93
C ASP A 36 19.95 0.78 -28.98
N LEU A 37 19.65 0.32 -30.20
CA LEU A 37 18.97 1.11 -31.21
C LEU A 37 17.48 0.76 -31.20
N TYR A 38 16.63 1.76 -31.02
CA TYR A 38 15.18 1.60 -31.11
C TYR A 38 14.71 2.16 -32.44
N LEU A 39 13.83 1.42 -33.11
CA LEU A 39 13.22 1.79 -34.37
C LEU A 39 11.70 1.71 -34.23
N THR A 40 10.99 2.76 -34.62
CA THR A 40 9.52 2.73 -34.70
C THR A 40 9.09 2.69 -36.16
N LEU A 41 8.20 1.76 -36.48
CA LEU A 41 7.50 1.74 -37.76
C LEU A 41 6.36 2.77 -37.72
N GLU A 42 6.56 3.93 -38.33
CA GLU A 42 5.60 5.04 -38.23
C GLU A 42 4.41 4.83 -39.17
N LYS A 43 4.64 4.96 -40.48
CA LYS A 43 3.61 4.91 -41.52
C LYS A 43 4.21 4.59 -42.89
N GLY A 44 3.38 4.14 -43.81
CA GLY A 44 3.75 4.06 -45.23
C GLY A 44 2.58 4.45 -46.12
N ASP A 45 2.86 5.03 -47.29
CA ASP A 45 1.87 5.43 -48.29
C ASP A 45 2.12 4.61 -49.57
N PHE A 46 1.14 3.81 -50.00
CA PHE A 46 1.28 2.83 -51.09
C PHE A 46 0.20 2.97 -52.18
N GLU A 47 0.51 2.55 -53.41
CA GLU A 47 -0.46 2.59 -54.52
C GLU A 47 -1.55 1.51 -54.37
N ARG A 48 -2.78 1.82 -54.83
CA ARG A 48 -3.92 0.90 -54.80
C ARG A 48 -3.65 -0.37 -55.64
N GLY A 49 -4.17 -1.52 -55.19
CA GLY A 49 -4.14 -2.77 -55.94
C GLY A 49 -5.25 -2.79 -57.01
N GLY A 50 -4.98 -2.21 -58.18
CA GLY A 50 -5.96 -2.13 -59.27
C GLY A 50 -6.96 -0.97 -59.13
N LYS A 51 -8.09 -1.02 -59.88
CA LYS A 51 -8.99 0.14 -60.07
C LYS A 51 -9.89 0.48 -58.87
N SER A 52 -10.07 -0.39 -57.86
CA SER A 52 -10.96 -0.07 -56.71
C SER A 52 -10.57 -0.60 -55.32
N VAL A 53 -9.60 -1.50 -55.16
CA VAL A 53 -9.34 -2.18 -53.87
C VAL A 53 -8.05 -1.69 -53.20
N GLN A 54 -8.11 -1.41 -51.90
CA GLN A 54 -6.95 -1.06 -51.07
C GLN A 54 -6.16 -2.32 -50.71
N LYS A 55 -4.83 -2.26 -50.72
CA LYS A 55 -3.95 -3.38 -50.40
C LYS A 55 -3.95 -3.64 -48.89
N ASN A 56 -3.87 -4.91 -48.51
CA ASN A 56 -3.49 -5.34 -47.16
C ASN A 56 -1.96 -5.54 -47.18
N ILE A 57 -1.23 -4.77 -46.38
CA ILE A 57 0.23 -4.68 -46.46
C ILE A 57 0.86 -5.20 -45.18
N GLU A 58 1.77 -6.15 -45.33
CA GLU A 58 2.67 -6.62 -44.27
C GLU A 58 4.08 -6.11 -44.56
N VAL A 59 4.75 -5.57 -43.53
CA VAL A 59 6.16 -5.17 -43.58
C VAL A 59 6.97 -6.26 -42.90
N THR A 60 7.92 -6.84 -43.63
CA THR A 60 8.93 -7.74 -43.06
C THR A 60 10.25 -6.99 -42.91
N MET A 61 10.82 -6.94 -41.70
CA MET A 61 12.10 -6.27 -41.43
C MET A 61 13.21 -7.28 -41.12
N TYR A 62 14.39 -7.04 -41.70
CA TYR A 62 15.63 -7.79 -41.47
C TYR A 62 16.78 -6.84 -41.12
N VAL A 63 17.70 -7.32 -40.28
CA VAL A 63 19.02 -6.72 -40.06
C VAL A 63 20.03 -7.54 -40.85
N LEU A 64 20.75 -6.93 -41.77
CA LEU A 64 21.71 -7.62 -42.61
C LEU A 64 23.10 -6.99 -42.49
N TYR A 65 24.13 -7.80 -42.66
CA TYR A 65 25.52 -7.35 -42.75
C TYR A 65 25.92 -7.09 -44.21
N ALA A 66 27.09 -6.47 -44.41
CA ALA A 66 27.58 -6.05 -45.73
C ALA A 66 27.72 -7.19 -46.76
N ASP A 67 27.88 -8.43 -46.30
CA ASP A 67 27.95 -9.65 -47.11
C ASP A 67 26.57 -10.26 -47.45
N GLY A 68 25.49 -9.67 -46.92
CA GLY A 68 24.13 -10.16 -47.08
C GLY A 68 23.68 -11.19 -46.06
N GLU A 69 24.51 -11.50 -45.05
CA GLU A 69 24.12 -12.37 -43.95
C GLU A 69 23.05 -11.70 -43.07
N ILE A 70 21.95 -12.41 -42.78
CA ILE A 70 20.95 -11.95 -41.81
C ILE A 70 21.54 -12.11 -40.41
N LEU A 71 21.66 -11.02 -39.67
CA LEU A 71 22.10 -11.05 -38.28
C LEU A 71 21.00 -11.69 -37.42
N LYS A 72 21.29 -12.89 -36.93
CA LYS A 72 20.36 -13.66 -36.09
C LYS A 72 20.16 -12.98 -34.74
N ASP A 73 18.95 -13.09 -34.20
CA ASP A 73 18.59 -12.64 -32.85
C ASP A 73 18.88 -11.15 -32.58
N CYS A 74 18.80 -10.33 -33.62
CA CYS A 74 19.05 -8.88 -33.58
C CYS A 74 17.78 -8.03 -33.63
N ILE A 75 16.59 -8.63 -33.42
CA ILE A 75 15.31 -7.92 -33.44
C ILE A 75 14.42 -8.36 -32.26
N SER A 76 13.88 -7.42 -31.47
CA SER A 76 12.94 -7.70 -30.36
C SER A 76 11.75 -6.74 -30.37
N LEU A 77 10.54 -7.27 -30.12
CA LEU A 77 9.31 -6.48 -29.99
C LEU A 77 9.11 -6.03 -28.55
N GLY A 78 9.55 -4.80 -28.24
CA GLY A 78 9.53 -4.28 -26.88
C GLY A 78 10.47 -5.03 -25.93
N SER A 79 10.17 -4.94 -24.63
CA SER A 79 10.95 -5.58 -23.56
C SER A 79 10.20 -6.80 -23.03
N GLY A 80 10.83 -7.98 -23.11
CA GLY A 80 10.29 -9.24 -22.58
C GLY A 80 10.03 -10.33 -23.63
N GLU A 81 9.94 -9.97 -24.91
CA GLU A 81 9.89 -10.92 -26.02
C GLU A 81 11.29 -11.47 -26.36
N PRO A 82 11.41 -12.73 -26.83
CA PRO A 82 12.68 -13.27 -27.27
C PRO A 82 13.14 -12.57 -28.55
N ASN A 83 14.45 -12.42 -28.68
CA ASN A 83 15.05 -11.91 -29.92
C ASN A 83 14.71 -12.85 -31.09
N ARG A 84 14.53 -12.26 -32.27
CA ARG A 84 14.18 -12.94 -33.53
C ARG A 84 15.10 -12.45 -34.65
N SER A 85 15.18 -13.23 -35.73
CA SER A 85 15.99 -12.91 -36.91
C SER A 85 15.24 -12.08 -37.97
N SER A 86 13.91 -12.01 -37.85
CA SER A 86 13.04 -11.26 -38.75
C SER A 86 11.82 -10.78 -37.98
N TYR A 87 11.33 -9.60 -38.33
CA TYR A 87 10.10 -9.04 -37.76
C TYR A 87 9.02 -8.93 -38.83
N HIS A 88 7.76 -9.12 -38.44
CA HIS A 88 6.58 -9.02 -39.30
C HIS A 88 5.57 -8.08 -38.64
N SER A 89 5.15 -7.02 -39.35
CA SER A 89 4.15 -6.08 -38.85
C SER A 89 2.75 -6.68 -38.82
N PHE A 90 1.86 -6.12 -38.00
CA PHE A 90 0.44 -6.42 -38.20
C PHE A 90 -0.06 -5.83 -39.53
N VAL A 91 -1.17 -6.39 -40.03
CA VAL A 91 -1.77 -6.02 -41.32
C VAL A 91 -3.07 -5.25 -41.06
N LEU A 92 -3.13 -3.99 -41.49
CA LEU A 92 -4.36 -3.20 -41.45
C LEU A 92 -5.23 -3.52 -42.67
N TYR A 93 -6.46 -3.96 -42.41
CA TYR A 93 -7.40 -4.36 -43.45
C TYR A 93 -7.77 -3.17 -44.34
N HIS A 94 -7.57 -3.32 -45.65
CA HIS A 94 -7.86 -2.32 -46.69
C HIS A 94 -7.25 -0.93 -46.41
N SER A 95 -6.00 -0.86 -45.95
CA SER A 95 -5.31 0.41 -45.74
C SER A 95 -4.08 0.55 -46.63
N ASN A 96 -4.12 1.53 -47.55
CA ASN A 96 -2.97 1.90 -48.37
C ASN A 96 -2.03 2.89 -47.67
N SER A 97 -2.47 3.48 -46.56
CA SER A 97 -1.69 4.40 -45.74
C SER A 97 -1.58 3.89 -44.29
N PRO A 98 -1.09 2.65 -44.08
CA PRO A 98 -1.02 2.07 -42.75
C PRO A 98 -0.14 2.90 -41.80
N ARG A 99 -0.56 2.99 -40.55
CA ARG A 99 0.21 3.55 -39.44
C ARG A 99 0.38 2.45 -38.40
N TRP A 100 1.61 2.03 -38.15
CA TRP A 100 1.88 0.89 -37.27
C TRP A 100 2.11 1.32 -35.83
N GLY A 101 2.98 2.32 -35.62
CA GLY A 101 3.38 2.75 -34.28
C GLY A 101 4.11 1.66 -33.48
N GLU A 102 4.69 0.68 -34.17
CA GLU A 102 5.33 -0.48 -33.54
C GLU A 102 6.80 -0.17 -33.23
N ILE A 103 7.18 -0.24 -31.95
CA ILE A 103 8.55 0.00 -31.48
C ILE A 103 9.32 -1.33 -31.45
N ILE A 104 10.44 -1.35 -32.15
CA ILE A 104 11.31 -2.50 -32.36
C ILE A 104 12.69 -2.18 -31.80
N LYS A 105 13.19 -3.05 -30.93
CA LYS A 105 14.53 -2.97 -30.38
C LYS A 105 15.51 -3.76 -31.24
N LEU A 106 16.65 -3.16 -31.57
CA LEU A 106 17.72 -3.74 -32.38
C LEU A 106 19.01 -3.90 -31.55
N PRO A 107 19.20 -5.03 -30.83
CA PRO A 107 20.41 -5.30 -30.05
C PRO A 107 21.58 -5.78 -30.93
N ILE A 108 22.11 -4.89 -31.77
CA ILE A 108 23.18 -5.23 -32.74
C ILE A 108 24.56 -5.20 -32.04
N PRO A 109 25.41 -6.24 -32.20
CA PRO A 109 26.78 -6.23 -31.68
C PRO A 109 27.61 -5.07 -32.25
N ILE A 110 28.38 -4.40 -31.40
CA ILE A 110 29.10 -3.16 -31.76
C ILE A 110 30.14 -3.37 -32.87
N ASP A 111 30.79 -4.53 -32.87
CA ASP A 111 31.77 -5.00 -33.85
C ASP A 111 31.14 -5.23 -35.23
N ARG A 112 29.85 -5.58 -35.29
CA ARG A 112 29.08 -5.78 -36.53
C ARG A 112 28.21 -4.57 -36.88
N PHE A 113 28.16 -3.52 -36.06
CA PHE A 113 27.36 -2.33 -36.31
C PHE A 113 27.82 -1.59 -37.57
N ARG A 114 29.14 -1.44 -37.73
CA ARG A 114 29.76 -0.90 -38.95
C ARG A 114 29.61 -1.89 -40.10
N GLY A 115 28.87 -1.49 -41.13
CA GLY A 115 28.57 -2.31 -42.30
C GLY A 115 27.22 -3.04 -42.24
N SER A 116 26.44 -2.87 -41.16
CA SER A 116 25.06 -3.37 -41.08
C SER A 116 24.04 -2.38 -41.65
N HIS A 117 22.96 -2.91 -42.24
CA HIS A 117 21.82 -2.14 -42.75
C HIS A 117 20.49 -2.83 -42.45
N LEU A 118 19.42 -2.04 -42.45
CA LEU A 118 18.05 -2.51 -42.32
C LEU A 118 17.43 -2.70 -43.69
N ARG A 119 16.68 -3.77 -43.89
CA ARG A 119 15.86 -4.01 -45.07
C ARG A 119 14.40 -4.24 -44.68
N PHE A 120 13.49 -3.54 -45.35
CA PHE A 120 12.05 -3.63 -45.19
C PHE A 120 11.44 -4.16 -46.48
N GLU A 121 10.70 -5.25 -46.41
CA GLU A 121 10.04 -5.89 -47.54
C GLU A 121 8.52 -5.72 -47.43
N PHE A 122 7.87 -5.30 -48.50
CA PHE A 122 6.43 -5.02 -48.54
C PHE A 122 5.70 -6.14 -49.30
N ARG A 123 4.87 -6.89 -48.58
CA ARG A 123 4.10 -8.02 -49.13
C ARG A 123 2.60 -7.74 -49.08
N HIS A 124 1.89 -8.15 -50.13
CA HIS A 124 0.43 -8.09 -50.16
C HIS A 124 -0.18 -9.36 -49.56
N CYS A 125 -1.01 -9.21 -48.53
CA CYS A 125 -1.71 -10.31 -47.87
C CYS A 125 -3.14 -10.49 -48.45
N SER A 126 -3.41 -11.64 -49.06
CA SER A 126 -4.76 -11.97 -49.53
C SER A 126 -5.71 -12.20 -48.35
N THR A 127 -7.01 -11.94 -48.54
CA THR A 127 -8.06 -12.26 -47.58
C THR A 127 -8.43 -13.75 -47.54
N LYS A 128 -7.86 -14.56 -48.43
CA LYS A 128 -7.99 -16.02 -48.44
C LYS A 128 -6.78 -16.64 -47.76
N ASP A 129 -6.98 -17.39 -46.66
CA ASP A 129 -5.95 -18.00 -45.80
C ASP A 129 -4.93 -18.95 -46.49
N LYS A 130 -5.06 -19.21 -47.79
CA LYS A 130 -4.19 -20.13 -48.56
C LYS A 130 -3.42 -19.48 -49.72
N GLY A 131 -3.47 -18.16 -49.88
CA GLY A 131 -2.69 -17.47 -50.94
C GLY A 131 -1.25 -17.19 -50.52
N GLU A 132 -0.28 -17.43 -51.40
CA GLU A 132 1.11 -16.98 -51.20
C GLU A 132 1.18 -15.44 -51.10
N LYS A 133 1.95 -14.94 -50.12
CA LYS A 133 2.15 -13.51 -49.90
C LYS A 133 3.10 -12.96 -50.97
N LYS A 134 2.60 -12.18 -51.91
CA LYS A 134 3.40 -11.64 -53.01
C LYS A 134 4.19 -10.40 -52.59
N LEU A 135 5.52 -10.44 -52.68
CA LEU A 135 6.40 -9.26 -52.60
C LEU A 135 6.12 -8.30 -53.76
N PHE A 136 6.03 -7.00 -53.47
CA PHE A 136 5.86 -5.98 -54.52
C PHE A 136 6.86 -4.81 -54.41
N GLY A 137 7.57 -4.69 -53.30
CA GLY A 137 8.60 -3.68 -53.14
C GLY A 137 9.39 -3.80 -51.85
N PHE A 138 10.43 -3.00 -51.72
CA PHE A 138 11.28 -2.94 -50.52
C PHE A 138 11.84 -1.54 -50.29
N ALA A 139 12.32 -1.30 -49.07
CA ALA A 139 13.11 -0.13 -48.67
C ALA A 139 14.30 -0.59 -47.82
N PHE A 140 15.33 0.23 -47.68
CA PHE A 140 16.48 -0.09 -46.84
C PHE A 140 17.10 1.16 -46.23
N SER A 141 17.96 1.01 -45.21
CA SER A 141 18.70 2.11 -44.58
C SER A 141 20.00 1.59 -43.93
N PRO A 142 21.18 2.14 -44.28
CA PRO A 142 22.44 1.86 -43.58
C PRO A 142 22.43 2.40 -42.14
N LEU A 143 23.01 1.65 -41.19
CA LEU A 143 23.01 2.07 -39.78
C LEU A 143 24.10 3.09 -39.43
N MET A 144 25.14 3.18 -40.25
CA MET A 144 26.29 4.06 -40.03
C MET A 144 26.74 4.69 -41.36
N ARG A 145 27.07 5.97 -41.32
CA ARG A 145 27.57 6.76 -42.45
C ARG A 145 29.08 6.59 -42.62
N ASP A 146 29.61 7.03 -43.76
CA ASP A 146 31.04 6.93 -44.08
C ASP A 146 31.95 7.73 -43.14
N ASP A 147 31.42 8.78 -42.51
CA ASP A 147 32.11 9.61 -41.52
C ASP A 147 32.22 8.95 -40.12
N GLY A 148 31.68 7.73 -39.97
CA GLY A 148 31.68 6.99 -38.72
C GLY A 148 30.56 7.39 -37.75
N THR A 149 29.66 8.30 -38.14
CA THR A 149 28.48 8.64 -37.35
C THR A 149 27.33 7.66 -37.61
N THR A 150 26.55 7.38 -36.58
CA THR A 150 25.34 6.54 -36.71
C THR A 150 24.17 7.34 -37.26
N LEU A 151 23.13 6.63 -37.72
CA LEU A 151 21.85 7.24 -38.11
C LEU A 151 21.33 8.19 -37.00
N SER A 152 20.85 9.37 -37.38
CA SER A 152 20.36 10.40 -36.45
C SER A 152 19.01 10.04 -35.84
N ASP A 153 18.76 10.52 -34.62
CA ASP A 153 17.49 10.33 -33.93
C ASP A 153 16.40 11.26 -34.51
N ASP A 154 15.78 10.86 -35.62
CA ASP A 154 14.71 11.60 -36.30
C ASP A 154 13.76 10.65 -37.05
N ILE A 155 12.75 11.21 -37.72
CA ILE A 155 11.86 10.51 -38.65
C ILE A 155 12.49 10.51 -40.04
N HIS A 156 12.84 9.32 -40.53
CA HIS A 156 13.46 9.09 -41.84
C HIS A 156 12.41 8.71 -42.88
N GLU A 157 12.35 9.48 -43.97
CA GLU A 157 11.56 9.17 -45.18
C GLU A 157 12.40 8.32 -46.14
N LEU A 158 12.07 7.02 -46.23
CA LEU A 158 12.75 6.05 -47.08
C LEU A 158 12.03 5.88 -48.43
N TYR A 159 12.84 5.68 -49.48
CA TYR A 159 12.33 5.39 -50.81
C TYR A 159 11.93 3.93 -50.97
N VAL A 160 10.77 3.72 -51.63
CA VAL A 160 10.24 2.39 -51.96
C VAL A 160 10.66 2.00 -53.38
N TYR A 161 11.34 0.86 -53.50
CA TYR A 161 11.78 0.28 -54.76
C TYR A 161 10.88 -0.88 -55.16
N LYS A 162 10.42 -0.89 -56.41
CA LYS A 162 9.58 -1.98 -56.95
C LYS A 162 10.42 -3.24 -57.17
N CYS A 163 9.94 -4.37 -56.67
CA CYS A 163 10.63 -5.66 -56.76
C CYS A 163 9.62 -6.81 -56.82
N ASP A 164 9.79 -7.70 -57.79
CA ASP A 164 9.09 -8.98 -57.89
C ASP A 164 10.02 -10.12 -57.42
N GLU A 165 9.46 -11.22 -56.90
CA GLU A 165 10.20 -12.41 -56.40
C GLU A 165 11.01 -13.10 -57.52
N ASN A 166 12.23 -12.62 -57.75
CA ASN A 166 13.26 -13.23 -58.60
C ASN A 166 14.61 -13.32 -57.84
N SER A 167 15.45 -14.30 -58.19
CA SER A 167 16.74 -14.60 -57.54
C SER A 167 17.74 -13.44 -57.46
N THR A 168 17.52 -12.36 -58.22
CA THR A 168 18.29 -11.11 -58.20
C THR A 168 18.16 -10.32 -56.90
N PHE A 169 17.05 -10.43 -56.17
CA PHE A 169 16.84 -9.69 -54.91
C PHE A 169 17.77 -10.14 -53.76
N ASN A 170 18.33 -11.35 -53.85
CA ASN A 170 19.28 -11.88 -52.86
C ASN A 170 20.70 -11.29 -52.99
N ASN A 171 21.00 -10.52 -54.05
CA ASN A 171 22.29 -9.87 -54.23
C ASN A 171 22.26 -8.42 -53.69
N HIS A 172 22.65 -8.26 -52.42
CA HIS A 172 22.56 -7.02 -51.65
C HIS A 172 23.40 -5.86 -52.23
N ALA A 173 24.49 -6.18 -52.93
CA ALA A 173 25.34 -5.18 -53.59
C ALA A 173 24.60 -4.39 -54.68
N LEU A 174 23.51 -4.93 -55.23
CA LEU A 174 22.73 -4.29 -56.30
C LEU A 174 21.85 -3.13 -55.81
N TYR A 175 21.49 -3.10 -54.53
CA TYR A 175 20.66 -2.03 -53.97
C TYR A 175 21.41 -1.11 -53.00
N LEU A 176 22.48 -1.56 -52.34
CA LEU A 176 23.23 -0.71 -51.39
C LEU A 176 23.85 0.54 -52.03
N GLY A 177 24.07 0.54 -53.35
CA GLY A 177 24.50 1.72 -54.11
C GLY A 177 23.36 2.65 -54.57
N LEU A 178 22.11 2.35 -54.22
CA LEU A 178 20.95 3.19 -54.54
C LEU A 178 20.71 4.22 -53.42
N PRO A 179 20.14 5.40 -53.71
CA PRO A 179 19.83 6.38 -52.68
C PRO A 179 18.69 5.89 -51.78
N CYS A 180 18.89 5.82 -50.46
CA CYS A 180 17.85 5.33 -49.55
C CYS A 180 16.86 6.43 -49.11
N CYS A 181 17.29 7.68 -49.08
CA CYS A 181 16.50 8.85 -48.69
C CYS A 181 16.86 10.09 -49.53
N LYS A 182 16.22 11.24 -49.24
CA LYS A 182 16.47 12.53 -49.93
C LYS A 182 17.89 13.05 -49.75
N GLU A 183 18.53 12.81 -48.61
CA GLU A 183 19.87 13.33 -48.28
C GLU A 183 20.95 12.68 -49.17
N ASP A 184 20.84 11.38 -49.41
CA ASP A 184 21.77 10.61 -50.27
C ASP A 184 21.61 10.94 -51.76
N TYR A 185 20.44 11.44 -52.17
CA TYR A 185 20.16 11.78 -53.56
C TYR A 185 21.03 12.95 -54.07
N ASN A 186 21.43 13.86 -53.16
CA ASN A 186 22.27 15.01 -53.50
C ASN A 186 23.77 14.66 -53.54
N GLY A 187 24.18 13.51 -52.98
CA GLY A 187 25.58 13.09 -52.87
C GLY A 187 26.11 12.20 -54.01
N CYS A 188 25.24 11.75 -54.92
CA CYS A 188 25.59 10.81 -56.00
C CYS A 188 25.41 11.45 -57.41
N PRO A 189 26.49 11.90 -58.09
CA PRO A 189 26.36 12.58 -59.39
C PRO A 189 26.08 11.66 -60.59
N ASN A 190 26.22 10.33 -60.46
CA ASN A 190 26.14 9.38 -61.57
C ASN A 190 25.24 8.18 -61.22
N ILE A 191 23.92 8.34 -61.31
CA ILE A 191 22.98 7.21 -61.26
C ILE A 191 22.92 6.59 -62.68
N PRO A 192 23.27 5.31 -62.88
CA PRO A 192 23.18 4.65 -64.18
C PRO A 192 21.74 4.67 -64.72
N SER A 193 21.57 4.93 -66.01
CA SER A 193 20.27 5.05 -66.69
C SER A 193 19.45 3.75 -66.74
N SER A 194 20.02 2.62 -66.34
CA SER A 194 19.32 1.35 -66.12
C SER A 194 19.49 0.86 -64.68
N LEU A 195 18.71 1.41 -63.76
CA LEU A 195 18.64 0.88 -62.40
C LEU A 195 17.97 -0.49 -62.40
N ILE A 196 18.59 -1.47 -61.73
CA ILE A 196 18.05 -2.84 -61.58
C ILE A 196 16.71 -2.82 -60.81
N PHE A 197 16.56 -1.89 -59.87
CA PHE A 197 15.32 -1.64 -59.14
C PHE A 197 14.78 -0.24 -59.43
N GLN A 198 13.51 -0.15 -59.83
CA GLN A 198 12.87 1.12 -60.13
C GLN A 198 12.29 1.76 -58.88
N ARG A 199 12.70 3.00 -58.58
CA ARG A 199 12.12 3.79 -57.47
C ARG A 199 10.68 4.20 -57.78
N SER A 200 9.78 3.99 -56.83
CA SER A 200 8.39 4.48 -56.90
C SER A 200 8.35 5.97 -56.53
N THR A 201 7.73 6.81 -57.36
CA THR A 201 7.60 8.26 -57.11
C THR A 201 6.35 8.62 -56.29
N LYS A 202 5.48 7.64 -56.05
CA LYS A 202 4.19 7.81 -55.38
C LYS A 202 4.06 7.06 -54.07
N GLU A 203 5.08 6.27 -53.71
CA GLU A 203 5.10 5.45 -52.50
C GLU A 203 6.24 5.89 -51.60
N SER A 204 5.96 6.01 -50.30
CA SER A 204 6.92 6.44 -49.29
C SER A 204 6.74 5.64 -48.00
N PHE A 205 7.82 5.49 -47.26
CA PHE A 205 7.82 4.73 -46.02
C PHE A 205 8.61 5.48 -44.95
N PHE A 206 8.07 5.55 -43.74
CA PHE A 206 8.62 6.36 -42.66
C PHE A 206 8.98 5.48 -41.47
N ILE A 207 10.21 5.66 -40.98
CA ILE A 207 10.71 5.06 -39.74
C ILE A 207 11.19 6.15 -38.81
N SER A 208 11.11 5.97 -37.50
CA SER A 208 11.81 6.83 -36.54
C SER A 208 12.86 6.03 -35.79
N THR A 209 13.99 6.64 -35.47
CA THR A 209 15.07 5.97 -34.74
C THR A 209 15.46 6.71 -33.47
N GLN A 210 15.87 5.95 -32.46
CA GLN A 210 16.41 6.48 -31.20
C GLN A 210 17.59 5.63 -30.74
N LEU A 211 18.78 6.22 -30.69
CA LEU A 211 20.01 5.55 -30.26
C LEU A 211 20.28 5.79 -28.78
N SER A 212 20.52 4.71 -28.04
CA SER A 212 21.05 4.76 -26.67
C SER A 212 22.39 4.01 -26.62
N SER A 213 23.49 4.70 -26.97
CA SER A 213 24.84 4.10 -27.02
C SER A 213 25.89 4.78 -26.14
N THR A 214 26.68 3.97 -25.40
CA THR A 214 27.82 4.43 -24.59
C THR A 214 29.12 4.49 -25.38
N LYS A 215 29.11 4.07 -26.66
CA LYS A 215 30.31 3.93 -27.50
C LYS A 215 30.16 4.48 -28.91
N LEU A 216 28.93 4.54 -29.44
CA LEU A 216 28.60 5.11 -30.74
C LEU A 216 28.08 6.54 -30.55
N THR A 217 28.46 7.43 -31.46
CA THR A 217 28.08 8.85 -31.38
C THR A 217 27.49 9.31 -32.70
N GLN A 218 26.54 10.24 -32.59
CA GLN A 218 25.94 10.97 -33.71
C GLN A 218 26.64 12.32 -33.96
N ASN A 219 27.60 12.72 -33.11
CA ASN A 219 28.29 14.01 -33.19
C ASN A 219 29.76 13.84 -33.63
N GLY A 220 30.09 14.34 -34.83
CA GLY A 220 31.43 14.24 -35.40
C GLY A 220 32.55 14.90 -34.57
N ARG A 221 32.23 15.88 -33.68
CA ARG A 221 33.22 16.52 -32.80
C ARG A 221 33.65 15.65 -31.62
N SER A 222 32.77 14.78 -31.11
CA SER A 222 33.08 13.83 -30.03
C SER A 222 33.93 12.65 -30.54
N LEU A 223 33.78 12.29 -31.82
CA LEU A 223 34.62 11.31 -32.50
C LEU A 223 36.09 11.76 -32.61
N THR A 224 36.34 13.05 -32.87
CA THR A 224 37.72 13.57 -32.95
C THR A 224 38.46 13.51 -31.60
N LEU A 225 37.73 13.53 -30.48
CA LEU A 225 38.28 13.39 -29.12
C LEU A 225 38.73 11.96 -28.78
N LEU A 226 38.16 10.94 -29.45
CA LEU A 226 38.43 9.52 -29.19
C LEU A 226 39.59 8.94 -30.02
N VAL A 227 40.04 9.64 -31.07
CA VAL A 227 40.98 9.10 -32.09
C VAL A 227 42.40 9.72 -32.02
N GLY A 228 42.76 10.35 -30.90
CA GLY A 228 44.17 10.48 -30.47
C GLY A 228 45.05 11.62 -31.01
N ASP A 229 44.77 12.26 -32.16
CA ASP A 229 45.86 13.02 -32.82
C ASP A 229 45.91 14.56 -32.64
N LYS A 230 44.95 15.22 -31.97
CA LYS A 230 45.00 16.68 -31.73
C LYS A 230 44.43 17.09 -30.36
N PHE A 231 45.12 16.69 -29.31
CA PHE A 231 44.89 17.22 -27.96
C PHE A 231 45.61 18.57 -27.79
N ILE A 232 44.98 19.52 -27.09
CA ILE A 232 45.52 20.83 -26.62
C ILE A 232 45.13 22.01 -27.52
N GLY A 233 43.93 22.54 -27.27
CA GLY A 233 43.54 23.89 -27.68
C GLY A 233 42.03 24.05 -27.73
N VAL A 234 41.47 24.82 -26.78
CA VAL A 234 40.06 25.24 -26.69
C VAL A 234 39.11 24.21 -26.06
N PHE A 235 39.06 24.21 -24.73
CA PHE A 235 38.02 23.53 -23.98
C PHE A 235 36.84 24.47 -23.67
N LYS A 236 35.70 24.27 -24.34
CA LYS A 236 34.38 24.58 -23.79
C LYS A 236 33.72 23.24 -23.48
N PHE A 237 33.60 22.91 -22.19
CA PHE A 237 33.15 21.60 -21.72
C PHE A 237 31.61 21.58 -21.50
N ASP A 238 30.91 20.66 -22.17
CA ASP A 238 29.45 20.43 -22.05
C ASP A 238 29.14 19.05 -21.42
N PHE A 239 27.87 18.83 -21.01
CA PHE A 239 27.35 17.60 -20.37
C PHE A 239 27.68 16.29 -21.12
N LEU A 240 27.82 16.32 -22.45
CA LEU A 240 28.18 15.15 -23.27
C LEU A 240 29.56 14.56 -22.89
N LEU A 241 30.46 15.34 -22.32
CA LEU A 241 31.82 14.90 -22.00
C LEU A 241 31.86 13.94 -20.79
N LEU A 242 30.88 14.05 -19.89
CA LEU A 242 30.73 13.13 -18.75
C LEU A 242 30.28 11.73 -19.17
N GLN A 243 29.70 11.59 -20.36
CA GLN A 243 29.35 10.28 -20.94
C GLN A 243 30.59 9.47 -21.34
N PHE A 244 31.73 10.13 -21.56
CA PHE A 244 33.01 9.53 -21.97
C PHE A 244 34.13 9.71 -20.93
N LEU A 245 33.78 9.97 -19.66
CA LEU A 245 34.73 10.31 -18.59
C LEU A 245 35.87 9.27 -18.45
N GLN A 246 35.55 7.98 -18.54
CA GLN A 246 36.53 6.89 -18.48
C GLN A 246 37.56 7.01 -19.61
N ASP A 247 37.10 7.08 -20.86
CA ASP A 247 37.97 7.10 -22.04
C ASP A 247 38.90 8.35 -22.05
N ILE A 248 38.44 9.47 -21.50
CA ILE A 248 39.23 10.71 -21.35
C ILE A 248 40.33 10.57 -20.31
N LEU A 249 40.01 10.00 -19.14
CA LEU A 249 41.00 9.79 -18.08
C LEU A 249 42.06 8.79 -18.52
N ASP A 250 41.68 7.69 -19.16
CA ASP A 250 42.61 6.70 -19.72
C ASP A 250 43.59 7.39 -20.70
N THR A 251 43.08 8.23 -21.60
CA THR A 251 43.91 8.99 -22.55
C THR A 251 44.88 9.95 -21.86
N LEU A 252 44.44 10.67 -20.81
CA LEU A 252 45.30 11.60 -20.07
C LEU A 252 46.49 10.90 -19.38
N PHE A 253 46.28 9.69 -18.84
CA PHE A 253 47.34 8.93 -18.20
C PHE A 253 48.26 8.23 -19.20
N VAL A 254 47.76 7.83 -20.38
CA VAL A 254 48.62 7.39 -21.49
C VAL A 254 49.57 8.51 -21.92
N ILE A 255 49.06 9.75 -22.08
CA ILE A 255 49.89 10.92 -22.41
C ILE A 255 50.95 11.21 -21.32
N LEU A 256 50.60 10.98 -20.05
CA LEU A 256 51.51 11.16 -18.92
C LEU A 256 52.67 10.14 -18.95
N ASP A 257 52.38 8.89 -19.31
CA ASP A 257 53.35 7.81 -19.45
C ASP A 257 54.25 7.99 -20.68
N ASP A 258 53.75 8.60 -21.77
CA ASP A 258 54.52 8.85 -22.99
C ASP A 258 55.65 9.88 -22.80
N ASN A 259 55.37 11.03 -22.15
CA ASN A 259 56.40 12.05 -21.87
C ASN A 259 56.07 12.90 -20.63
N THR A 260 56.56 12.42 -19.49
CA THR A 260 56.31 13.04 -18.18
C THR A 260 56.89 14.45 -18.05
N GLU A 261 58.07 14.72 -18.62
CA GLU A 261 58.71 16.05 -18.51
C GLU A 261 57.95 17.15 -19.25
N LYS A 262 57.40 16.83 -20.43
CA LYS A 262 56.68 17.80 -21.27
C LYS A 262 55.22 17.96 -20.86
N TYR A 263 54.55 16.87 -20.50
CA TYR A 263 53.09 16.87 -20.28
C TYR A 263 52.69 16.76 -18.81
N GLY A 264 53.61 16.47 -17.87
CA GLY A 264 53.30 16.22 -16.45
C GLY A 264 52.47 17.32 -15.79
N LEU A 265 52.92 18.58 -15.90
CA LEU A 265 52.19 19.72 -15.32
C LEU A 265 50.84 19.99 -16.02
N LEU A 266 50.76 19.75 -17.33
CA LEU A 266 49.53 19.97 -18.11
C LEU A 266 48.47 18.93 -17.76
N VAL A 267 48.86 17.65 -17.67
CA VAL A 267 47.98 16.56 -17.22
C VAL A 267 47.51 16.81 -15.79
N PHE A 268 48.41 17.22 -14.89
CA PHE A 268 48.05 17.59 -13.51
C PHE A 268 47.00 18.70 -13.46
N GLN A 269 47.17 19.76 -14.26
CA GLN A 269 46.20 20.86 -14.34
C GLN A 269 44.85 20.41 -14.93
N SER A 270 44.85 19.58 -15.96
CA SER A 270 43.63 18.99 -16.53
C SER A 270 42.91 18.10 -15.52
N LEU A 271 43.65 17.31 -14.73
CA LEU A 271 43.10 16.45 -13.70
C LEU A 271 42.45 17.28 -12.57
N VAL A 272 43.12 18.33 -12.08
CA VAL A 272 42.57 19.26 -11.09
C VAL A 272 41.31 19.93 -11.60
N PHE A 273 41.26 20.30 -12.88
CA PHE A 273 40.07 20.88 -13.50
C PHE A 273 38.89 19.89 -13.54
N ILE A 274 39.11 18.65 -14.01
CA ILE A 274 38.08 17.60 -14.06
C ILE A 274 37.53 17.32 -12.66
N ILE A 275 38.41 17.20 -11.66
CA ILE A 275 38.00 16.96 -10.26
C ILE A 275 37.14 18.11 -9.73
N ASN A 276 37.52 19.36 -9.99
CA ASN A 276 36.75 20.51 -9.53
C ASN A 276 35.41 20.66 -10.29
N LEU A 277 35.34 20.27 -11.57
CA LEU A 277 34.08 20.20 -12.33
C LEU A 277 33.09 19.22 -11.69
N LEU A 278 33.55 18.01 -11.33
CA LEU A 278 32.75 16.98 -10.65
C LEU A 278 32.30 17.38 -9.23
N ARG A 279 32.89 18.44 -8.67
CA ARG A 279 32.53 18.95 -7.36
C ARG A 279 31.32 19.90 -7.39
N ASP A 280 30.99 20.49 -8.54
CA ASP A 280 29.79 21.32 -8.72
C ASP A 280 28.53 20.49 -8.43
N ILE A 281 27.54 21.11 -7.76
CA ILE A 281 26.24 20.51 -7.40
C ILE A 281 25.56 19.92 -8.64
N LYS A 282 25.75 20.53 -9.82
CA LYS A 282 25.21 20.04 -11.09
C LYS A 282 25.68 18.64 -11.48
N TYR A 283 26.87 18.24 -11.04
CA TYR A 283 27.52 16.98 -11.44
C TYR A 283 27.77 16.03 -10.26
N PHE A 284 27.18 16.29 -9.10
CA PHE A 284 27.36 15.50 -7.88
C PHE A 284 27.13 13.99 -8.07
N HIS A 285 26.16 13.62 -8.93
CA HIS A 285 25.82 12.23 -9.21
C HIS A 285 26.92 11.44 -9.96
N PHE A 286 27.94 12.11 -10.53
CA PHE A 286 29.08 11.47 -11.21
C PHE A 286 30.24 11.13 -10.27
N ARG A 287 30.21 11.51 -8.98
CA ARG A 287 31.27 11.14 -8.02
C ARG A 287 31.45 9.61 -7.87
N PRO A 288 30.37 8.80 -7.73
CA PRO A 288 30.52 7.34 -7.69
C PRO A 288 31.14 6.74 -8.97
N VAL A 289 30.98 7.40 -10.12
CA VAL A 289 31.60 7.00 -11.39
C VAL A 289 33.12 7.18 -11.31
N MET A 290 33.57 8.33 -10.81
CA MET A 290 34.99 8.63 -10.59
C MET A 290 35.62 7.65 -9.59
N ASP A 291 34.97 7.40 -8.46
CA ASP A 291 35.44 6.44 -7.45
C ASP A 291 35.56 5.01 -8.01
N THR A 292 34.56 4.58 -8.80
CA THR A 292 34.57 3.26 -9.44
C THR A 292 35.68 3.14 -10.50
N TYR A 293 35.91 4.20 -11.29
CA TYR A 293 37.00 4.23 -12.26
C TYR A 293 38.36 4.07 -11.57
N ILE A 294 38.63 4.86 -10.54
CA ILE A 294 39.90 4.79 -9.80
C ILE A 294 40.11 3.38 -9.23
N GLN A 295 39.10 2.81 -8.57
CA GLN A 295 39.24 1.51 -7.91
C GLN A 295 39.37 0.33 -8.87
N LYS A 296 38.67 0.33 -10.01
CA LYS A 296 38.49 -0.86 -10.87
C LYS A 296 39.08 -0.76 -12.28
N HIS A 297 39.25 0.44 -12.84
CA HIS A 297 39.59 0.63 -14.26
C HIS A 297 40.92 1.37 -14.48
N PHE A 298 41.32 2.25 -13.56
CA PHE A 298 42.56 2.99 -13.66
C PHE A 298 43.79 2.07 -13.72
N ALA A 299 44.68 2.32 -14.70
CA ALA A 299 45.83 1.46 -14.99
C ALA A 299 47.21 2.15 -14.86
N GLY A 300 47.27 3.43 -14.50
CA GLY A 300 48.52 4.20 -14.43
C GLY A 300 49.38 3.88 -13.20
N ALA A 301 50.30 2.92 -13.31
CA ALA A 301 51.13 2.46 -12.19
C ALA A 301 52.26 3.44 -11.79
N LEU A 302 52.77 4.26 -12.70
CA LEU A 302 53.87 5.20 -12.42
C LEU A 302 53.41 6.64 -12.10
N ALA A 303 52.11 6.92 -12.27
CA ALA A 303 51.54 8.25 -12.11
C ALA A 303 51.78 8.86 -10.72
N TYR A 304 51.86 8.06 -9.65
CA TYR A 304 52.07 8.57 -8.29
C TYR A 304 53.35 9.41 -8.13
N LYS A 305 54.43 9.08 -8.86
CA LYS A 305 55.72 9.81 -8.75
C LYS A 305 55.55 11.26 -9.18
N GLU A 306 54.92 11.46 -10.33
CA GLU A 306 54.71 12.79 -10.91
C GLU A 306 53.62 13.58 -10.17
N LEU A 307 52.55 12.92 -9.72
CA LEU A 307 51.49 13.56 -8.93
C LEU A 307 52.01 14.07 -7.58
N ILE A 308 52.84 13.30 -6.86
CA ILE A 308 53.48 13.75 -5.62
C ILE A 308 54.46 14.89 -5.88
N ARG A 309 55.28 14.78 -6.94
CA ARG A 309 56.24 15.83 -7.34
C ARG A 309 55.53 17.16 -7.62
N CYS A 310 54.43 17.11 -8.39
CA CYS A 310 53.59 18.28 -8.68
C CYS A 310 52.97 18.85 -7.41
N LEU A 311 52.37 18.02 -6.54
CA LEU A 311 51.78 18.49 -5.27
C LEU A 311 52.81 19.16 -4.36
N LYS A 312 54.01 18.58 -4.24
CA LYS A 312 55.11 19.15 -3.46
C LYS A 312 55.53 20.51 -4.03
N TRP A 313 55.72 20.60 -5.34
CA TRP A 313 56.04 21.86 -6.02
C TRP A 313 54.98 22.95 -5.77
N TYR A 314 53.68 22.59 -5.83
CA TYR A 314 52.59 23.49 -5.49
C TYR A 314 52.63 23.97 -4.03
N MET A 315 53.05 23.13 -3.08
CA MET A 315 53.22 23.51 -1.67
C MET A 315 54.44 24.39 -1.43
N ASP A 316 55.57 24.08 -2.05
CA ASP A 316 56.80 24.88 -1.92
C ASP A 316 56.59 26.28 -2.54
N CYS A 317 55.96 26.37 -3.72
CA CYS A 317 55.62 27.64 -4.36
C CYS A 317 54.56 28.46 -3.59
N SER A 318 53.76 27.82 -2.73
CA SER A 318 52.76 28.54 -1.94
C SER A 318 53.39 29.50 -0.92
N ALA A 319 54.63 29.22 -0.50
CA ALA A 319 55.44 30.12 0.34
C ALA A 319 55.96 31.35 -0.41
N GLU A 320 56.04 31.30 -1.74
CA GLU A 320 56.53 32.38 -2.61
C GLU A 320 55.41 33.34 -3.07
N LEU A 321 54.14 33.08 -2.72
CA LEU A 321 52.95 33.89 -3.07
C LEU A 321 52.64 33.98 -4.58
N ILE A 322 53.18 33.09 -5.43
CA ILE A 322 52.98 33.09 -6.89
C ILE A 322 51.82 32.15 -7.28
N ARG A 323 50.92 32.59 -8.18
CA ARG A 323 49.81 31.79 -8.77
C ARG A 323 48.90 31.06 -7.75
N GLN A 324 48.53 31.73 -6.66
CA GLN A 324 47.77 31.16 -5.54
C GLN A 324 46.40 30.56 -5.93
N ASP A 325 45.71 31.06 -6.96
CA ASP A 325 44.41 30.54 -7.38
C ASP A 325 44.48 29.07 -7.84
N HIS A 326 45.49 28.72 -8.64
CA HIS A 326 45.68 27.33 -9.07
C HIS A 326 46.08 26.42 -7.90
N ILE A 327 46.79 26.95 -6.91
CA ILE A 327 47.17 26.22 -5.70
C ILE A 327 45.93 25.92 -4.86
N GLN A 328 45.03 26.90 -4.70
CA GLN A 328 43.77 26.71 -4.00
C GLN A 328 42.88 25.67 -4.71
N GLU A 329 42.79 25.68 -6.04
CA GLU A 329 42.06 24.67 -6.80
C GLU A 329 42.66 23.26 -6.66
N ALA A 330 43.99 23.14 -6.58
CA ALA A 330 44.65 21.87 -6.31
C ALA A 330 44.37 21.36 -4.88
N MET A 331 44.39 22.25 -3.87
CA MET A 331 44.07 21.88 -2.48
C MET A 331 42.62 21.43 -2.32
N ARG A 332 41.73 22.07 -3.08
CA ARG A 332 40.32 21.73 -3.20
C ARG A 332 40.08 20.35 -3.83
N ALA A 333 41.02 19.85 -4.64
CA ALA A 333 40.99 18.56 -5.33
C ALA A 333 41.77 17.45 -4.57
N LEU A 334 42.31 17.74 -3.39
CA LEU A 334 43.29 16.90 -2.68
C LEU A 334 42.80 15.47 -2.41
N GLU A 335 41.50 15.29 -2.12
CA GLU A 335 40.89 13.96 -1.90
C GLU A 335 41.12 13.02 -3.09
N TYR A 336 40.71 13.42 -4.29
CA TYR A 336 40.83 12.59 -5.49
C TYR A 336 42.29 12.48 -5.98
N LEU A 337 43.12 13.50 -5.75
CA LEU A 337 44.54 13.41 -6.06
C LEU A 337 45.22 12.33 -5.21
N PHE A 338 44.90 12.25 -3.91
CA PHE A 338 45.41 11.18 -3.05
C PHE A 338 44.83 9.81 -3.42
N LYS A 339 43.56 9.71 -3.82
CA LYS A 339 42.98 8.47 -4.39
C LYS A 339 43.78 7.95 -5.59
N PHE A 340 44.16 8.82 -6.53
CA PHE A 340 45.01 8.43 -7.67
C PHE A 340 46.43 8.04 -7.25
N ILE A 341 47.05 8.78 -6.33
CA ILE A 341 48.41 8.51 -5.84
C ILE A 341 48.47 7.14 -5.15
N VAL A 342 47.53 6.88 -4.23
CA VAL A 342 47.45 5.61 -3.48
C VAL A 342 47.15 4.45 -4.42
N GLN A 343 46.15 4.58 -5.29
CA GLN A 343 45.81 3.51 -6.23
C GLN A 343 46.94 3.21 -7.23
N SER A 344 47.57 4.25 -7.79
CA SER A 344 48.74 4.11 -8.67
C SER A 344 49.87 3.34 -7.97
N ARG A 345 50.14 3.65 -6.70
CA ARG A 345 51.13 2.94 -5.90
C ARG A 345 50.72 1.50 -5.55
N ILE A 346 49.45 1.22 -5.28
CA ILE A 346 48.94 -0.15 -5.07
C ILE A 346 49.16 -0.98 -6.34
N LEU A 347 48.87 -0.42 -7.53
CA LEU A 347 49.10 -1.09 -8.81
C LEU A 347 50.58 -1.37 -9.06
N TYR A 348 51.45 -0.39 -8.82
CA TYR A 348 52.90 -0.59 -8.93
C TYR A 348 53.44 -1.63 -7.94
N SER A 349 52.98 -1.59 -6.69
CA SER A 349 53.36 -2.56 -5.66
C SER A 349 52.94 -3.99 -6.04
N ARG A 350 51.74 -4.16 -6.63
CA ARG A 350 51.28 -5.45 -7.16
C ARG A 350 52.12 -5.95 -8.34
N ALA A 351 52.53 -5.05 -9.23
CA ALA A 351 53.35 -5.42 -10.40
C ALA A 351 54.81 -5.72 -10.04
N THR A 352 55.35 -5.08 -9.00
CA THR A 352 56.78 -5.13 -8.64
C THR A 352 57.08 -5.85 -7.33
N CYS A 353 56.08 -6.48 -6.70
CA CYS A 353 56.21 -7.11 -5.37
C CYS A 353 56.73 -6.15 -4.28
N GLY A 354 56.31 -4.89 -4.30
CA GLY A 354 56.62 -3.91 -3.25
C GLY A 354 57.94 -3.15 -3.39
N MET A 355 58.61 -3.17 -4.54
CA MET A 355 59.84 -2.38 -4.75
C MET A 355 59.60 -0.87 -4.52
N GLU A 356 60.65 -0.14 -4.11
CA GLU A 356 60.64 1.31 -3.86
C GLU A 356 59.67 1.81 -2.76
N GLU A 357 59.31 0.97 -1.79
CA GLU A 357 58.37 1.36 -0.72
C GLU A 357 58.93 2.47 0.18
N GLU A 358 60.22 2.43 0.52
CA GLU A 358 60.88 3.47 1.31
C GLU A 358 60.94 4.82 0.59
N GLN A 359 61.18 4.83 -0.73
CA GLN A 359 61.22 6.06 -1.53
C GLN A 359 59.85 6.72 -1.61
N PHE A 360 58.78 5.92 -1.75
CA PHE A 360 57.41 6.41 -1.68
C PHE A 360 57.09 7.00 -0.30
N ARG A 361 57.44 6.29 0.78
CA ARG A 361 57.24 6.78 2.16
C ARG A 361 57.99 8.09 2.41
N SER A 362 59.24 8.19 1.95
CA SER A 362 60.05 9.43 2.03
C SER A 362 59.37 10.58 1.27
N SER A 363 58.89 10.33 0.06
CA SER A 363 58.23 11.34 -0.78
C SER A 363 56.95 11.88 -0.15
N ILE A 364 56.15 11.02 0.49
CA ILE A 364 54.98 11.44 1.28
C ILE A 364 55.40 12.22 2.52
N GLN A 365 56.41 11.76 3.27
CA GLN A 365 56.92 12.49 4.44
C GLN A 365 57.41 13.90 4.07
N GLU A 366 58.15 14.05 2.97
CA GLU A 366 58.59 15.35 2.44
C GLU A 366 57.41 16.25 2.07
N LEU A 367 56.38 15.71 1.40
CA LEU A 367 55.16 16.46 1.10
C LEU A 367 54.47 16.97 2.38
N PHE A 368 54.40 16.14 3.41
CA PHE A 368 53.84 16.53 4.71
C PHE A 368 54.70 17.56 5.44
N GLN A 369 56.02 17.56 5.25
CA GLN A 369 56.90 18.62 5.75
C GLN A 369 56.59 19.95 5.05
N SER A 370 56.41 19.96 3.72
CA SER A 370 56.00 21.15 2.98
C SER A 370 54.61 21.65 3.44
N ILE A 371 53.63 20.75 3.65
CA ILE A 371 52.31 21.11 4.20
C ILE A 371 52.43 21.75 5.60
N ARG A 372 53.23 21.16 6.49
CA ARG A 372 53.45 21.69 7.85
C ARG A 372 54.14 23.05 7.84
N PHE A 373 55.09 23.24 6.92
CA PHE A 373 55.75 24.52 6.73
C PHE A 373 54.74 25.61 6.35
N VAL A 374 53.89 25.36 5.34
CA VAL A 374 52.86 26.31 4.88
C VAL A 374 51.85 26.66 6.00
N LEU A 375 51.46 25.69 6.83
CA LEU A 375 50.56 25.92 7.97
C LEU A 375 51.22 26.68 9.14
N SER A 376 52.56 26.66 9.22
CA SER A 376 53.32 27.39 10.25
C SER A 376 53.59 28.85 9.89
N LEU A 377 53.39 29.24 8.62
CA LEU A 377 53.61 30.61 8.15
C LEU A 377 52.62 31.59 8.79
N ASP A 378 53.13 32.78 9.16
CA ASP A 378 52.34 33.84 9.78
C ASP A 378 51.41 34.50 8.75
N SER A 379 50.11 34.20 8.85
CA SER A 379 49.09 34.65 7.92
C SER A 379 48.55 36.06 8.20
N ARG A 380 49.08 36.78 9.21
CA ARG A 380 48.59 38.10 9.62
C ARG A 380 48.75 39.20 8.56
N ASN A 381 49.65 39.01 7.60
CA ASN A 381 50.00 40.03 6.60
C ASN A 381 49.58 39.67 5.15
N SER A 382 48.87 38.55 4.92
CA SER A 382 48.46 38.12 3.57
C SER A 382 47.15 37.31 3.57
N GLU A 383 46.08 37.89 3.01
CA GLU A 383 44.78 37.21 2.86
C GLU A 383 44.83 36.01 1.90
N THR A 384 45.67 36.07 0.87
CA THR A 384 45.82 34.96 -0.10
C THR A 384 46.43 33.71 0.53
N LEU A 385 47.41 33.87 1.43
CA LEU A 385 47.95 32.77 2.22
C LEU A 385 46.90 32.17 3.16
N LEU A 386 46.06 33.01 3.77
CA LEU A 386 44.97 32.60 4.65
C LEU A 386 43.93 31.73 3.92
N PHE A 387 43.57 32.09 2.68
CA PHE A 387 42.67 31.27 1.84
C PHE A 387 43.29 29.92 1.44
N THR A 388 44.58 29.89 1.15
CA THR A 388 45.30 28.65 0.80
C THR A 388 45.41 27.71 2.02
N GLN A 389 45.74 28.25 3.20
CA GLN A 389 45.72 27.50 4.46
C GLN A 389 44.31 26.98 4.78
N ALA A 390 43.26 27.78 4.61
CA ALA A 390 41.89 27.35 4.84
C ALA A 390 41.41 26.27 3.85
N ALA A 391 41.79 26.36 2.57
CA ALA A 391 41.48 25.34 1.56
C ALA A 391 42.14 24.00 1.85
N LEU A 392 43.40 24.04 2.32
CA LEU A 392 44.16 22.86 2.75
C LEU A 392 43.50 22.21 3.97
N LEU A 393 43.16 22.99 5.01
CA LEU A 393 42.57 22.46 6.25
C LEU A 393 41.19 21.84 6.05
N ASN A 394 40.36 22.41 5.18
CA ASN A 394 39.05 21.83 4.88
C ASN A 394 39.14 20.51 4.08
N SER A 395 40.21 20.33 3.29
CA SER A 395 40.40 19.17 2.41
C SER A 395 41.32 18.10 3.00
N PHE A 396 41.97 18.40 4.13
CA PHE A 396 42.89 17.48 4.80
C PHE A 396 42.20 16.31 5.54
N PRO A 397 41.00 16.45 6.15
CA PRO A 397 40.34 15.30 6.76
C PRO A 397 39.93 14.21 5.76
N THR A 398 39.70 14.56 4.49
CA THR A 398 39.22 13.61 3.47
C THR A 398 40.30 12.70 2.90
N ILE A 399 41.59 13.00 3.12
CA ILE A 399 42.70 12.12 2.69
C ILE A 399 43.02 11.01 3.70
N PHE A 400 42.40 11.03 4.89
CA PHE A 400 42.71 10.09 5.97
C PHE A 400 42.47 8.63 5.58
N ASP A 401 41.31 8.34 4.98
CA ASP A 401 40.93 6.98 4.56
C ASP A 401 41.85 6.44 3.46
N GLU A 402 42.40 7.31 2.61
CA GLU A 402 43.35 6.92 1.57
C GLU A 402 44.73 6.59 2.16
N LEU A 403 45.19 7.37 3.13
CA LEU A 403 46.47 7.11 3.81
C LEU A 403 46.45 5.80 4.61
N LEU A 404 45.32 5.45 5.23
CA LEU A 404 45.17 4.19 5.96
C LEU A 404 45.30 2.93 5.10
N GLN A 405 45.19 3.04 3.77
CA GLN A 405 45.41 1.91 2.87
C GLN A 405 46.91 1.55 2.75
N MET A 406 47.81 2.44 3.14
CA MET A 406 49.26 2.33 2.92
C MET A 406 50.12 2.53 4.17
N PHE A 407 49.57 3.21 5.18
CA PHE A 407 50.24 3.54 6.45
C PHE A 407 49.43 3.00 7.63
N THR A 408 50.11 2.75 8.74
CA THR A 408 49.46 2.29 9.97
C THR A 408 48.65 3.42 10.62
N VAL A 409 47.64 3.04 11.43
CA VAL A 409 46.81 4.00 12.20
C VAL A 409 47.67 4.95 13.05
N GLN A 410 48.80 4.46 13.58
CA GLN A 410 49.74 5.27 14.35
C GLN A 410 50.46 6.31 13.48
N GLU A 411 51.01 5.92 12.34
CA GLU A 411 51.69 6.83 11.42
C GLU A 411 50.74 7.92 10.90
N VAL A 412 49.50 7.55 10.54
CA VAL A 412 48.50 8.52 10.09
C VAL A 412 48.07 9.46 11.23
N ALA A 413 47.92 8.95 12.45
CA ALA A 413 47.66 9.80 13.62
C ALA A 413 48.84 10.74 13.91
N GLU A 414 50.08 10.34 13.66
CA GLU A 414 51.26 11.21 13.78
C GLU A 414 51.33 12.28 12.68
N PHE A 415 50.89 11.97 11.45
CA PHE A 415 50.73 12.96 10.40
C PHE A 415 49.71 14.04 10.81
N VAL A 416 48.52 13.63 11.28
CA VAL A 416 47.46 14.53 11.75
C VAL A 416 47.91 15.33 12.98
N ARG A 417 48.57 14.68 13.97
CA ARG A 417 49.13 15.34 15.16
C ARG A 417 50.11 16.44 14.75
N GLY A 418 51.01 16.15 13.82
CA GLY A 418 51.98 17.14 13.32
C GLY A 418 51.31 18.30 12.58
N THR A 419 50.33 18.02 11.71
CA THR A 419 49.58 19.06 10.98
C THR A 419 48.79 19.98 11.92
N LEU A 420 48.10 19.41 12.92
CA LEU A 420 47.36 20.20 13.93
C LEU A 420 48.29 20.92 14.92
N GLY A 421 49.49 20.38 15.15
CA GLY A 421 50.51 20.96 16.02
C GLY A 421 51.29 22.12 15.37
N SER A 422 51.43 22.12 14.03
CA SER A 422 52.05 23.20 13.26
C SER A 422 51.19 24.46 13.16
N MET A 423 49.91 24.39 13.53
CA MET A 423 49.01 25.54 13.56
C MET A 423 49.39 26.50 14.72
N PRO A 424 49.32 27.82 14.52
CA PRO A 424 49.59 28.76 15.61
C PRO A 424 48.61 28.59 16.77
N SER A 425 49.13 28.73 18.00
CA SER A 425 48.37 28.62 19.26
C SER A 425 47.64 29.91 19.66
N THR A 426 47.69 30.94 18.82
CA THR A 426 47.07 32.26 19.05
C THR A 426 45.66 32.33 18.47
N VAL A 427 44.68 32.71 19.29
CA VAL A 427 43.24 32.79 18.94
C VAL A 427 42.87 34.18 18.37
N HIS A 428 43.73 34.72 17.52
CA HIS A 428 43.62 36.08 16.96
C HIS A 428 43.93 36.17 15.46
N ILE A 429 43.89 35.04 14.73
CA ILE A 429 44.27 34.97 13.31
C ILE A 429 43.14 35.48 12.39
N GLY A 430 41.92 35.63 12.92
CA GLY A 430 40.72 36.07 12.21
C GLY A 430 39.55 35.13 12.50
N GLN A 431 38.33 35.65 12.65
CA GLN A 431 37.14 34.84 13.02
C GLN A 431 36.90 33.67 12.04
N SER A 432 37.25 33.82 10.76
CA SER A 432 37.13 32.77 9.74
C SER A 432 38.11 31.61 9.94
N MET A 433 39.36 31.86 10.32
CA MET A 433 40.37 30.81 10.50
C MET A 433 40.14 30.00 11.78
N ASP A 434 39.70 30.65 12.87
CA ASP A 434 39.32 29.96 14.11
C ASP A 434 38.18 28.95 13.87
N VAL A 435 37.19 29.32 13.04
CA VAL A 435 36.09 28.45 12.63
C VAL A 435 36.59 27.29 11.75
N VAL A 436 37.41 27.55 10.73
CA VAL A 436 37.95 26.50 9.85
C VAL A 436 38.83 25.52 10.64
N LYS A 437 39.63 26.01 11.59
CA LYS A 437 40.43 25.19 12.50
C LYS A 437 39.57 24.27 13.35
N LEU A 438 38.52 24.80 13.99
CA LEU A 438 37.60 24.00 14.80
C LEU A 438 36.77 23.02 13.95
N GLN A 439 36.32 23.42 12.75
CA GLN A 439 35.62 22.53 11.83
C GLN A 439 36.51 21.36 11.39
N SER A 440 37.78 21.63 11.06
CA SER A 440 38.77 20.61 10.71
C SER A 440 38.97 19.61 11.85
N ILE A 441 39.11 20.09 13.09
CA ILE A 441 39.17 19.25 14.30
C ILE A 441 37.88 18.43 14.47
N GLY A 442 36.72 19.01 14.16
CA GLY A 442 35.43 18.32 14.17
C GLY A 442 35.33 17.21 13.14
N PHE A 443 35.91 17.38 11.96
CA PHE A 443 35.97 16.30 10.97
C PHE A 443 36.84 15.13 11.46
N PHE A 444 37.94 15.36 12.18
CA PHE A 444 38.73 14.25 12.76
C PHE A 444 38.02 13.44 13.84
N THR A 445 36.78 13.78 14.22
CA THR A 445 36.02 13.03 15.23
C THR A 445 35.79 11.56 14.85
N PHE A 446 35.64 11.23 13.56
CA PHE A 446 35.52 9.82 13.12
C PHE A 446 36.81 9.00 13.36
N VAL A 447 37.98 9.65 13.38
CA VAL A 447 39.28 9.00 13.63
C VAL A 447 39.37 8.49 15.07
N PHE A 448 38.61 9.08 15.99
CA PHE A 448 38.49 8.58 17.37
C PHE A 448 37.70 7.27 17.46
N SER A 449 37.15 6.72 16.37
CA SER A 449 36.58 5.36 16.39
C SER A 449 37.66 4.30 16.64
N LEU A 450 38.88 4.53 16.17
CA LEU A 450 40.03 3.64 16.32
C LEU A 450 40.72 3.86 17.69
N PRO A 451 40.96 2.82 18.51
CA PRO A 451 41.55 2.97 19.85
C PRO A 451 42.97 3.56 19.87
N GLU A 452 43.81 3.20 18.90
CA GLU A 452 45.23 3.54 18.84
C GLU A 452 45.47 5.03 18.53
N SER A 453 44.60 5.63 17.71
CA SER A 453 44.66 7.06 17.35
C SER A 453 44.25 7.97 18.52
N ARG A 454 43.35 7.52 19.41
CA ARG A 454 42.83 8.30 20.55
C ARG A 454 43.94 8.78 21.46
N ARG A 455 44.93 7.94 21.75
CA ARG A 455 46.05 8.28 22.66
C ARG A 455 46.94 9.38 22.10
N ILE A 456 47.06 9.45 20.78
CA ILE A 456 47.95 10.38 20.07
C ILE A 456 47.25 11.71 19.78
N LEU A 457 45.97 11.68 19.39
CA LEU A 457 45.23 12.86 18.92
C LEU A 457 44.49 13.61 20.03
N LEU A 458 44.00 12.91 21.06
CA LEU A 458 43.20 13.52 22.13
C LEU A 458 43.93 14.67 22.86
N PRO A 459 45.24 14.58 23.18
CA PRO A 459 45.96 15.68 23.83
C PRO A 459 45.99 16.96 22.99
N VAL A 460 46.24 16.85 21.68
CA VAL A 460 46.34 18.01 20.77
C VAL A 460 44.96 18.62 20.50
N VAL A 461 43.94 17.79 20.33
CA VAL A 461 42.55 18.25 20.12
C VAL A 461 42.00 18.95 21.35
N LEU A 462 42.20 18.38 22.55
CA LEU A 462 41.77 19.00 23.80
C LEU A 462 42.53 20.30 24.09
N HIS A 463 43.80 20.39 23.73
CA HIS A 463 44.59 21.63 23.87
C HIS A 463 43.96 22.78 23.08
N HIS A 464 43.63 22.57 21.81
CA HIS A 464 42.98 23.60 20.99
C HIS A 464 41.56 23.92 21.49
N ILE A 465 40.74 22.92 21.82
CA ILE A 465 39.39 23.15 22.38
C ILE A 465 39.46 23.94 23.70
N HIS A 466 40.42 23.62 24.58
CA HIS A 466 40.62 24.33 25.84
C HIS A 466 40.98 25.82 25.63
N LEU A 467 41.83 26.12 24.64
CA LEU A 467 42.19 27.50 24.30
C LEU A 467 40.95 28.31 23.85
N HIS A 468 40.08 27.75 23.01
CA HIS A 468 38.85 28.41 22.56
C HIS A 468 37.79 28.54 23.68
N LEU A 469 37.66 27.51 24.53
CA LEU A 469 36.77 27.54 25.70
C LEU A 469 37.21 28.59 26.74
N ARG A 470 38.51 28.70 27.01
CA ARG A 470 39.07 29.70 27.94
C ARG A 470 38.82 31.14 27.47
N GLN A 471 38.76 31.34 26.16
CA GLN A 471 38.54 32.66 25.55
C GLN A 471 37.08 32.94 25.13
N GLN A 472 36.16 32.03 25.42
CA GLN A 472 34.72 32.15 25.11
C GLN A 472 34.38 32.39 23.62
N LYS A 473 35.18 31.85 22.68
CA LYS A 473 34.90 31.93 21.24
C LYS A 473 34.40 30.59 20.68
N GLU A 474 33.48 30.63 19.72
CA GLU A 474 32.98 29.45 18.98
C GLU A 474 32.51 28.28 19.88
N LEU A 475 31.83 28.60 20.99
CA LEU A 475 31.36 27.64 21.99
C LEU A 475 30.44 26.55 21.41
N LEU A 476 29.65 26.89 20.38
CA LEU A 476 28.74 25.97 19.72
C LEU A 476 29.52 24.85 19.02
N ILE A 477 30.57 25.20 18.27
CA ILE A 477 31.42 24.25 17.55
C ILE A 477 32.20 23.39 18.54
N CYS A 478 32.77 24.00 19.58
CA CYS A 478 33.46 23.27 20.66
C CYS A 478 32.56 22.23 21.33
N SER A 479 31.28 22.57 21.59
CA SER A 479 30.31 21.64 22.18
C SER A 479 29.95 20.47 21.26
N GLY A 480 29.84 20.71 19.95
CA GLY A 480 29.56 19.67 18.95
C GLY A 480 30.71 18.67 18.78
N ILE A 481 31.96 19.16 18.83
CA ILE A 481 33.17 18.31 18.76
C ILE A 481 33.27 17.45 20.02
N LEU A 482 33.16 18.06 21.20
CA LEU A 482 33.19 17.34 22.47
C LEU A 482 32.09 16.29 22.53
N GLY A 483 30.87 16.65 22.09
CA GLY A 483 29.78 15.71 21.85
C GLY A 483 30.29 14.53 21.05
N SER A 484 30.58 14.70 19.76
CA SER A 484 31.00 13.62 18.85
C SER A 484 32.07 12.68 19.44
N ILE A 485 33.10 13.22 20.12
CA ILE A 485 34.13 12.43 20.82
C ILE A 485 33.51 11.51 21.90
N PHE A 486 32.61 12.02 22.74
CA PHE A 486 31.96 11.25 23.81
C PHE A 486 31.03 10.13 23.30
N SER A 487 30.37 10.28 22.14
CA SER A 487 29.48 9.22 21.57
C SER A 487 30.32 8.05 21.13
N ILE A 488 31.40 8.34 20.40
CA ILE A 488 32.30 7.33 19.87
C ILE A 488 33.01 6.56 21.00
N VAL A 489 33.37 7.25 22.08
CA VAL A 489 33.92 6.59 23.29
C VAL A 489 32.89 5.68 23.97
N LYS A 490 31.59 5.97 23.85
CA LYS A 490 30.51 5.17 24.47
C LYS A 490 30.16 3.89 23.67
N THR A 491 30.27 3.90 22.35
CA THR A 491 29.99 2.74 21.48
C THR A 491 31.07 1.66 21.55
N SER A 492 32.29 2.04 21.92
CA SER A 492 33.42 1.14 22.07
C SER A 492 33.35 0.47 23.45
N SER A 493 32.77 -0.73 23.49
CA SER A 493 32.58 -1.55 24.70
C SER A 493 33.94 -1.96 25.31
N LEU A 494 34.60 -1.08 26.04
CA LEU A 494 35.73 -1.40 26.92
C LEU A 494 35.86 -0.31 27.98
N VAL A 495 35.35 -0.61 29.18
CA VAL A 495 35.37 0.19 30.41
C VAL A 495 36.80 0.31 31.01
N VAL A 496 37.88 0.03 30.26
CA VAL A 496 39.20 -0.26 30.86
C VAL A 496 40.25 0.85 30.72
N VAL A 497 39.96 2.03 30.14
CA VAL A 497 40.96 3.13 30.12
C VAL A 497 40.33 4.47 30.53
N LEU A 498 39.77 4.51 31.74
CA LEU A 498 39.75 5.72 32.57
C LEU A 498 40.83 5.52 33.64
N ASP A 499 42.09 5.51 33.21
CA ASP A 499 43.23 5.58 34.12
C ASP A 499 43.27 6.99 34.73
N PRO A 500 43.52 7.18 36.05
CA PRO A 500 43.33 8.47 36.76
C PRO A 500 44.30 9.60 36.37
N LEU A 501 45.11 9.44 35.33
CA LEU A 501 46.28 10.29 35.06
C LEU A 501 46.02 11.53 34.20
N HIS A 502 44.79 11.80 33.73
CA HIS A 502 44.47 13.06 33.05
C HIS A 502 43.23 13.77 33.64
N PRO A 503 43.44 14.78 34.50
CA PRO A 503 42.36 15.49 35.22
C PRO A 503 41.49 16.50 34.44
N PRO A 504 41.65 16.85 33.13
CA PRO A 504 40.84 17.93 32.58
C PRO A 504 39.47 17.50 32.03
N LEU A 505 39.19 16.23 31.73
CA LEU A 505 37.94 15.84 31.04
C LEU A 505 36.66 16.08 31.90
N PRO A 506 36.60 15.63 33.17
CA PRO A 506 35.45 15.88 34.04
C PRO A 506 35.31 17.37 34.41
N ALA A 507 36.44 18.06 34.59
CA ALA A 507 36.47 19.50 34.89
C ALA A 507 36.04 20.36 33.69
N LEU A 508 36.35 19.95 32.46
CA LEU A 508 35.89 20.59 31.21
C LEU A 508 34.38 20.37 31.01
N CYS A 509 33.87 19.16 31.26
CA CYS A 509 32.42 18.90 31.22
C CYS A 509 31.65 19.74 32.26
N LEU A 510 32.18 19.89 33.47
CA LEU A 510 31.60 20.74 34.51
C LEU A 510 31.64 22.23 34.12
N SER A 511 32.71 22.64 33.44
CA SER A 511 32.89 24.02 32.94
C SER A 511 31.93 24.34 31.77
N CYS A 512 31.69 23.38 30.87
CA CYS A 512 30.70 23.53 29.79
C CYS A 512 29.26 23.59 30.30
N VAL A 513 28.91 22.80 31.34
CA VAL A 513 27.57 22.79 31.94
C VAL A 513 27.31 24.04 32.79
N THR A 514 28.34 24.59 33.45
CA THR A 514 28.22 25.86 34.19
C THR A 514 28.15 27.06 33.25
N LEU A 515 28.92 27.10 32.16
CA LEU A 515 28.86 28.20 31.17
C LEU A 515 27.57 28.20 30.34
N ALA A 516 26.97 27.04 30.06
CA ALA A 516 25.65 26.95 29.41
C ALA A 516 24.49 27.44 30.30
N ARG A 517 24.71 27.62 31.62
CA ARG A 517 23.68 27.99 32.60
C ARG A 517 23.67 29.47 33.00
N VAL A 518 24.60 30.31 32.53
CA VAL A 518 24.76 31.71 33.04
C VAL A 518 24.11 32.80 32.18
N ARG A 519 23.33 32.51 31.12
CA ARG A 519 22.52 33.55 30.45
C ARG A 519 21.08 33.12 30.16
N PRO A 520 20.12 33.77 30.84
CA PRO A 520 18.93 34.27 30.15
C PRO A 520 18.68 35.72 30.57
N THR A 521 19.47 36.68 30.08
CA THR A 521 19.12 38.09 30.26
C THR A 521 19.46 38.93 29.02
N LYS A 522 18.37 39.37 28.37
CA LYS A 522 18.21 40.53 27.47
C LYS A 522 19.02 40.54 26.16
N ILE A 523 18.36 40.13 25.07
CA ILE A 523 18.52 40.72 23.74
C ILE A 523 17.11 40.88 23.13
N PRO A 524 16.69 42.09 22.69
CA PRO A 524 15.40 42.31 22.07
C PRO A 524 15.43 42.00 20.56
N LEU A 525 14.29 41.49 20.06
CA LEU A 525 13.77 41.56 18.68
C LEU A 525 14.77 41.51 17.52
N TYR A 526 14.80 40.38 16.80
CA TYR A 526 14.47 40.33 15.36
C TYR A 526 13.83 38.97 15.05
N THR A 527 12.57 39.03 14.64
CA THR A 527 11.70 37.93 14.21
C THR A 527 12.06 37.47 12.80
N LEU A 528 12.87 36.41 12.66
CA LEU A 528 12.93 35.46 11.52
C LEU A 528 14.17 34.56 11.65
N GLN A 529 14.23 33.70 12.68
CA GLN A 529 15.22 32.61 12.78
C GLN A 529 14.92 31.59 13.91
N SER A 530 13.66 31.43 14.30
CA SER A 530 13.27 30.53 15.41
C SER A 530 13.29 29.03 15.06
N GLU A 531 13.32 28.64 13.78
CA GLU A 531 13.37 27.22 13.40
C GLU A 531 14.77 26.60 13.44
N LYS A 532 15.84 27.40 13.22
CA LYS A 532 17.21 26.87 13.25
C LYS A 532 17.75 26.67 14.68
N LEU A 533 17.33 27.46 15.67
CA LEU A 533 17.74 27.27 17.07
C LEU A 533 17.10 26.04 17.74
N VAL A 534 15.88 25.68 17.32
CA VAL A 534 15.19 24.46 17.77
C VAL A 534 15.79 23.20 17.12
N SER A 535 16.35 23.31 15.92
CA SER A 535 17.01 22.18 15.24
C SER A 535 18.36 21.77 15.85
N VAL A 536 19.13 22.73 16.39
CA VAL A 536 20.47 22.47 16.98
C VAL A 536 20.37 21.99 18.43
N THR A 537 19.41 22.53 19.20
CA THR A 537 19.01 21.92 20.48
C THR A 537 18.30 20.58 20.27
N GLY A 538 17.70 20.35 19.10
CA GLY A 538 17.07 19.10 18.67
C GLY A 538 18.03 17.92 18.50
N ARG A 539 19.25 18.13 17.99
CA ARG A 539 20.28 17.08 17.82
C ARG A 539 21.18 16.88 19.04
N CYS A 540 21.45 17.92 19.83
CA CYS A 540 22.17 17.77 21.11
C CYS A 540 21.29 17.21 22.24
N SER A 541 19.95 17.16 22.10
CA SER A 541 19.04 16.67 23.15
C SER A 541 18.70 15.18 23.07
N SER A 542 18.89 14.52 21.92
CA SER A 542 18.39 13.15 21.71
C SER A 542 19.30 12.04 22.26
N GLU A 543 20.62 12.25 22.31
CA GLU A 543 21.57 11.16 22.67
C GLU A 543 22.40 11.45 23.93
N TRP A 544 22.59 12.72 24.29
CA TRP A 544 23.61 13.14 25.26
C TRP A 544 23.11 13.32 26.69
N ARG A 545 21.84 13.73 26.86
CA ARG A 545 21.26 13.89 28.19
C ARG A 545 21.18 12.57 28.96
N PRO A 546 20.80 11.41 28.37
CA PRO A 546 20.74 10.15 29.10
C PRO A 546 22.12 9.67 29.53
N ALA A 547 23.18 9.86 28.74
CA ALA A 547 24.54 9.43 29.11
C ALA A 547 25.13 10.27 30.26
N CYS A 548 24.94 11.59 30.20
CA CYS A 548 25.39 12.53 31.22
C CYS A 548 24.51 12.49 32.48
N LEU A 549 23.20 12.21 32.35
CA LEU A 549 22.33 11.90 33.49
C LEU A 549 22.69 10.54 34.06
N CYS A 550 22.94 9.50 33.25
CA CYS A 550 23.37 8.19 33.75
C CYS A 550 24.71 8.26 34.49
N SER A 551 25.69 9.05 34.02
CA SER A 551 26.98 9.23 34.72
C SER A 551 26.87 10.14 35.95
N ALA A 552 26.00 11.17 35.92
CA ALA A 552 25.68 11.97 37.10
C ALA A 552 24.82 11.21 38.14
N SER A 553 24.01 10.24 37.70
CA SER A 553 23.19 9.38 38.56
C SER A 553 23.98 8.19 39.10
N PHE A 554 24.93 7.65 38.34
CA PHE A 554 25.91 6.66 38.84
C PHE A 554 26.75 7.26 39.97
N SER A 555 27.15 8.53 39.86
CA SER A 555 27.84 9.24 40.94
C SER A 555 26.92 9.66 42.10
N ALA A 556 25.62 9.90 41.83
CA ALA A 556 24.63 10.18 42.87
C ALA A 556 24.35 8.98 43.79
N GLN A 557 24.45 7.75 43.28
CA GLN A 557 24.35 6.53 44.09
C GLN A 557 25.56 6.33 45.03
N HIS A 558 26.66 7.03 44.78
CA HIS A 558 27.86 7.03 45.63
C HIS A 558 28.06 8.32 46.44
N ASN A 559 27.24 9.36 46.23
CA ASN A 559 27.37 10.63 46.96
C ASN A 559 26.03 11.37 47.12
N PRO A 560 25.25 11.08 48.18
CA PRO A 560 23.96 11.75 48.46
C PRO A 560 24.10 13.25 48.82
N ALA A 561 25.33 13.77 48.98
CA ALA A 561 25.61 15.17 49.24
C ALA A 561 25.40 16.10 48.02
N ILE A 562 25.47 15.57 46.79
CA ILE A 562 25.46 16.39 45.57
C ILE A 562 24.03 16.90 45.24
N LEU A 563 22.98 16.17 45.63
CA LEU A 563 21.59 16.54 45.37
C LEU A 563 20.96 17.42 46.46
N LYS A 564 21.53 17.47 47.67
CA LYS A 564 21.08 18.38 48.74
C LYS A 564 21.37 19.86 48.45
N ASN A 565 22.28 20.17 47.53
CA ASN A 565 22.66 21.54 47.18
C ASN A 565 21.84 22.17 46.04
N CYS A 566 20.81 21.49 45.52
CA CYS A 566 19.92 22.03 44.48
C CYS A 566 18.61 22.54 45.09
N THR A 567 18.64 23.76 45.65
CA THR A 567 17.51 24.37 46.38
C THR A 567 16.58 25.26 45.53
N THR A 568 16.70 25.27 44.19
CA THR A 568 15.91 26.18 43.33
C THR A 568 14.78 25.47 42.58
N ILE A 569 13.54 25.95 42.78
CA ILE A 569 12.23 25.50 42.25
C ILE A 569 12.21 25.22 40.72
N ASN A 570 13.13 25.83 39.95
CA ASN A 570 13.24 25.66 38.50
C ASN A 570 13.86 24.33 38.05
N THR A 571 14.46 23.55 38.94
CA THR A 571 15.12 22.27 38.60
C THR A 571 14.13 21.10 38.38
N PRO A 572 13.18 20.78 39.28
CA PRO A 572 12.21 19.70 39.05
C PRO A 572 11.25 19.98 37.89
N ARG A 573 10.80 21.22 37.72
CA ARG A 573 9.89 21.62 36.62
C ARG A 573 10.49 21.33 35.24
N ASN A 574 11.77 21.68 35.04
CA ASN A 574 12.47 21.45 33.78
C ASN A 574 12.86 19.98 33.57
N ILE A 575 13.11 19.21 34.64
CA ILE A 575 13.37 17.77 34.55
C ILE A 575 12.12 17.06 34.03
N VAL A 576 10.96 17.29 34.65
CA VAL A 576 9.68 16.65 34.27
C VAL A 576 9.27 17.04 32.85
N ILE A 577 9.35 18.33 32.49
CA ILE A 577 9.03 18.82 31.13
C ILE A 577 10.02 18.29 30.07
N CYS A 578 11.31 18.14 30.40
CA CYS A 578 12.27 17.57 29.46
C CYS A 578 12.03 16.08 29.21
N SER A 579 11.65 15.31 30.24
CA SER A 579 11.31 13.88 30.08
C SER A 579 10.05 13.65 29.23
N THR A 580 9.15 14.64 29.11
CA THR A 580 7.89 14.49 28.36
C THR A 580 7.84 15.21 27.03
N SER A 581 8.75 16.16 26.77
CA SER A 581 8.83 16.91 25.50
C SER A 581 9.05 16.06 24.24
N LYS A 582 9.36 14.75 24.37
CA LYS A 582 9.50 13.80 23.25
C LYS A 582 9.00 12.39 23.64
N PRO A 583 7.72 12.03 23.42
CA PRO A 583 7.23 10.66 23.64
C PRO A 583 8.01 9.61 22.82
N ASN A 584 8.55 10.01 21.66
CA ASN A 584 9.46 9.18 20.85
C ASN A 584 10.80 8.85 21.54
N LEU A 585 11.21 9.56 22.60
CA LEU A 585 12.49 9.32 23.28
C LEU A 585 12.42 8.10 24.21
N VAL A 586 11.30 7.91 24.91
CA VAL A 586 11.05 6.68 25.69
C VAL A 586 10.87 5.51 24.72
N HIS A 587 10.14 5.70 23.62
CA HIS A 587 9.99 4.67 22.58
C HIS A 587 11.33 4.33 21.87
N ALA A 588 12.26 5.30 21.74
CA ALA A 588 13.57 5.11 21.12
C ALA A 588 14.64 4.53 22.08
N LEU A 589 14.58 4.85 23.38
CA LEU A 589 15.53 4.35 24.40
C LEU A 589 15.43 2.83 24.61
N PHE A 590 14.34 2.19 24.20
CA PHE A 590 14.06 0.78 24.46
C PHE A 590 14.03 -0.12 23.22
N LEU A 591 14.42 0.39 22.04
CA LEU A 591 14.52 -0.39 20.80
C LEU A 591 15.72 -1.37 20.77
N SER A 592 16.63 -1.34 21.76
CA SER A 592 17.64 -2.40 21.91
C SER A 592 16.99 -3.63 22.57
N LYS A 593 16.86 -4.73 21.82
CA LYS A 593 16.22 -6.00 22.23
C LYS A 593 16.89 -6.75 23.41
N ASP A 594 17.95 -6.21 24.00
CA ASP A 594 18.75 -6.89 25.03
C ASP A 594 18.55 -6.37 26.45
N ILE A 595 19.04 -7.18 27.40
CA ILE A 595 18.90 -7.18 28.87
C ILE A 595 19.02 -5.79 29.56
N ASN A 596 19.59 -4.78 28.90
CA ASN A 596 19.73 -3.41 29.40
C ASN A 596 18.39 -2.65 29.56
N SER A 597 17.31 -3.11 28.91
CA SER A 597 15.98 -2.49 29.04
C SER A 597 15.37 -2.66 30.45
N VAL A 598 15.56 -3.79 31.12
CA VAL A 598 14.99 -4.04 32.46
C VAL A 598 15.70 -3.20 33.53
N SER A 599 17.03 -3.08 33.47
CA SER A 599 17.80 -2.22 34.38
C SER A 599 17.47 -0.74 34.21
N LEU A 600 17.22 -0.29 32.99
CA LEU A 600 16.78 1.09 32.72
C LEU A 600 15.36 1.34 33.25
N GLY A 601 14.48 0.32 33.19
CA GLY A 601 13.13 0.37 33.77
C GLY A 601 13.14 0.62 35.28
N VAL A 602 14.01 -0.06 36.03
CA VAL A 602 14.15 0.13 37.49
C VAL A 602 14.57 1.57 37.83
N ILE A 603 15.49 2.15 37.05
CA ILE A 603 15.95 3.52 37.24
C ILE A 603 14.82 4.52 37.00
N ILE A 604 14.00 4.31 35.97
CA ILE A 604 12.85 5.16 35.67
C ILE A 604 11.82 5.12 36.80
N VAL A 605 11.43 3.93 37.27
CA VAL A 605 10.48 3.79 38.39
C VAL A 605 10.99 4.51 39.63
N THR A 606 12.25 4.27 40.01
CA THR A 606 12.86 4.89 41.20
C THR A 606 12.92 6.42 41.08
N THR A 607 13.20 6.94 39.87
CA THR A 607 13.24 8.38 39.61
C THR A 607 11.84 9.00 39.70
N VAL A 608 10.82 8.34 39.13
CA VAL A 608 9.42 8.78 39.18
C VAL A 608 8.91 8.80 40.62
N GLN A 609 9.26 7.80 41.43
CA GLN A 609 8.96 7.75 42.86
C GLN A 609 9.60 8.88 43.66
N TYR A 610 10.84 9.27 43.34
CA TYR A 610 11.48 10.40 44.01
C TYR A 610 10.86 11.75 43.58
N LEU A 611 10.46 11.86 42.30
CA LEU A 611 9.83 13.06 41.76
C LEU A 611 8.39 13.26 42.25
N SER A 612 7.67 12.20 42.63
CA SER A 612 6.27 12.28 43.07
C SER A 612 6.10 13.20 44.29
N SER A 613 6.95 13.06 45.31
CA SER A 613 6.95 13.90 46.51
C SER A 613 7.27 15.37 46.20
N ALA A 614 8.25 15.62 45.32
CA ALA A 614 8.64 16.97 44.92
C ALA A 614 7.58 17.65 44.04
N LEU A 615 6.86 16.87 43.23
CA LEU A 615 5.74 17.34 42.41
C LEU A 615 4.57 17.76 43.29
N HIS A 616 4.17 16.89 44.21
CA HIS A 616 3.05 17.16 45.09
C HIS A 616 3.28 18.40 45.97
N LYS A 617 4.47 18.51 46.59
CA LYS A 617 4.79 19.62 47.49
C LYS A 617 4.90 20.99 46.80
N ASN A 618 5.42 21.05 45.57
CA ASN A 618 5.77 22.32 44.92
C ASN A 618 4.79 22.77 43.82
N PHE A 619 3.94 21.88 43.30
CA PHE A 619 3.11 22.14 42.12
C PHE A 619 1.63 21.75 42.31
N THR A 620 1.18 21.58 43.56
CA THR A 620 -0.24 21.33 43.90
C THR A 620 -0.82 22.44 44.77
N GLU A 621 -0.12 22.88 45.83
CA GLU A 621 -0.71 23.73 46.87
C GLU A 621 -0.67 25.24 46.58
N THR A 622 0.33 25.75 45.85
CA THR A 622 0.52 27.22 45.64
C THR A 622 0.24 27.71 44.22
N ASP A 623 0.61 26.94 43.19
CA ASP A 623 0.36 27.23 41.76
C ASP A 623 0.21 25.89 41.01
N PHE A 624 -1.02 25.51 40.66
CA PHE A 624 -1.30 24.25 39.97
C PHE A 624 -0.80 24.29 38.51
N ASP A 625 0.18 23.45 38.16
CA ASP A 625 0.72 23.35 36.80
C ASP A 625 0.18 22.13 36.05
N PHE A 626 -0.93 22.33 35.32
CA PHE A 626 -1.58 21.29 34.51
C PHE A 626 -0.60 20.56 33.57
N LYS A 627 0.36 21.27 32.95
CA LYS A 627 1.26 20.68 31.95
C LYS A 627 2.23 19.69 32.57
N VAL A 628 2.71 19.97 33.78
CA VAL A 628 3.65 19.12 34.52
C VAL A 628 2.94 17.86 35.04
N TRP A 629 1.73 18.00 35.55
CA TRP A 629 0.90 16.87 35.98
C TRP A 629 0.47 15.98 34.82
N ASN A 630 0.00 16.58 33.71
CA ASN A 630 -0.35 15.83 32.49
C ASN A 630 0.85 15.04 31.95
N SER A 631 2.03 15.66 32.00
CA SER A 631 3.31 15.04 31.64
C SER A 631 3.63 13.83 32.53
N TYR A 632 3.48 13.98 33.85
CA TYR A 632 3.72 12.89 34.80
C TYR A 632 2.81 11.68 34.52
N PHE A 633 1.49 11.91 34.38
CA PHE A 633 0.54 10.82 34.09
C PHE A 633 0.82 10.16 32.75
N SER A 634 1.13 10.95 31.72
CA SER A 634 1.49 10.42 30.40
C SER A 634 2.73 9.52 30.47
N LEU A 635 3.77 9.91 31.23
CA LEU A 635 4.98 9.11 31.41
C LEU A 635 4.69 7.78 32.12
N ALA A 636 3.91 7.81 33.21
CA ALA A 636 3.55 6.61 33.96
C ALA A 636 2.70 5.64 33.11
N VAL A 637 1.72 6.15 32.37
CA VAL A 637 0.89 5.37 31.45
C VAL A 637 1.73 4.74 30.33
N LEU A 638 2.63 5.51 29.71
CA LEU A 638 3.51 5.01 28.65
C LEU A 638 4.46 3.91 29.17
N PHE A 639 4.95 4.06 30.40
CA PHE A 639 5.79 3.06 31.05
C PHE A 639 5.04 1.74 31.25
N ILE A 640 3.84 1.76 31.82
CA ILE A 640 3.08 0.53 32.07
C ILE A 640 2.69 -0.19 30.77
N ASN A 641 2.33 0.57 29.73
CA ASN A 641 1.94 0.03 28.42
C ASN A 641 3.11 -0.40 27.52
N GLN A 642 4.34 -0.30 28.01
CA GLN A 642 5.53 -0.59 27.21
C GLN A 642 5.61 -2.08 26.80
N PRO A 643 5.88 -2.41 25.52
CA PRO A 643 5.93 -3.80 25.06
C PRO A 643 6.97 -4.68 25.78
N SER A 644 8.13 -4.13 26.13
CA SER A 644 9.20 -4.88 26.82
C SER A 644 8.87 -5.22 28.27
N LEU A 645 7.85 -4.58 28.86
CA LEU A 645 7.35 -4.87 30.20
C LEU A 645 6.10 -5.76 30.17
N GLN A 646 5.59 -6.14 28.98
CA GLN A 646 4.51 -7.12 28.85
C GLN A 646 5.08 -8.54 28.99
N LEU A 647 5.24 -8.97 30.24
CA LEU A 647 5.88 -10.22 30.63
C LEU A 647 5.13 -11.46 30.10
N GLU A 648 3.87 -11.31 29.70
CA GLU A 648 3.01 -12.35 29.16
C GLU A 648 3.46 -12.82 27.76
N ILE A 649 4.17 -11.97 27.02
CA ILE A 649 4.69 -12.25 25.66
C ILE A 649 6.10 -12.90 25.73
N ILE A 650 6.75 -12.85 26.90
CA ILE A 650 8.14 -13.32 27.11
C ILE A 650 8.14 -14.79 27.56
N THR A 651 9.19 -15.54 27.20
CA THR A 651 9.37 -16.94 27.60
C THR A 651 9.34 -17.11 29.13
N SER A 652 8.75 -18.22 29.60
CA SER A 652 8.54 -18.52 31.03
C SER A 652 9.83 -18.45 31.86
N ALA A 653 10.95 -18.95 31.33
CA ALA A 653 12.25 -18.92 32.00
C ALA A 653 12.82 -17.50 32.19
N LYS A 654 12.65 -16.62 31.19
CA LYS A 654 13.11 -15.21 31.28
C LYS A 654 12.18 -14.39 32.17
N ARG A 655 10.87 -14.63 32.10
CA ARG A 655 9.86 -14.04 32.98
C ARG A 655 10.16 -14.32 34.46
N LYS A 656 10.44 -15.58 34.82
CA LYS A 656 10.77 -15.96 36.20
C LYS A 656 12.00 -15.22 36.73
N LYS A 657 13.10 -15.17 35.95
CA LYS A 657 14.31 -14.44 36.32
C LYS A 657 14.10 -12.94 36.54
N ILE A 658 13.22 -12.31 35.76
CA ILE A 658 12.90 -10.88 35.89
C ILE A 658 12.11 -10.65 37.18
N LEU A 659 11.07 -11.45 37.42
CA LEU A 659 10.22 -11.35 38.61
C LEU A 659 11.02 -11.61 39.90
N ASP A 660 11.86 -12.65 39.91
CA ASP A 660 12.67 -13.01 41.09
C ASP A 660 13.67 -11.90 41.48
N LYS A 661 14.15 -11.11 40.52
CA LYS A 661 15.19 -10.09 40.74
C LYS A 661 14.65 -8.67 40.94
N TYR A 662 13.57 -8.31 40.26
CA TYR A 662 13.08 -6.93 40.20
C TYR A 662 11.58 -6.77 40.55
N GLY A 663 10.84 -7.87 40.72
CA GLY A 663 9.38 -7.82 40.83
C GLY A 663 8.69 -7.38 39.52
N ASP A 664 7.38 -7.18 39.57
CA ASP A 664 6.64 -6.59 38.45
C ASP A 664 6.63 -5.06 38.57
N MET A 665 7.52 -4.41 37.83
CA MET A 665 7.67 -2.96 37.81
C MET A 665 6.39 -2.23 37.36
N ARG A 666 5.48 -2.89 36.63
CA ARG A 666 4.19 -2.31 36.23
C ARG A 666 3.30 -2.08 37.46
N VAL A 667 3.31 -3.01 38.42
CA VAL A 667 2.55 -2.90 39.67
C VAL A 667 3.07 -1.74 40.50
N MET A 668 4.39 -1.62 40.63
CA MET A 668 5.00 -0.50 41.37
C MET A 668 4.60 0.86 40.78
N MET A 669 4.66 1.00 39.46
CA MET A 669 4.24 2.22 38.78
C MET A 669 2.72 2.47 38.89
N ALA A 670 1.90 1.41 38.88
CA ALA A 670 0.45 1.54 39.05
C ALA A 670 0.07 2.05 40.44
N TYR A 671 0.75 1.61 41.49
CA TYR A 671 0.56 2.16 42.85
C TYR A 671 0.93 3.63 42.94
N GLU A 672 2.05 4.05 42.33
CA GLU A 672 2.43 5.47 42.27
C GLU A 672 1.43 6.30 41.47
N LEU A 673 1.00 5.77 40.32
CA LEU A 673 0.00 6.42 39.47
C LEU A 673 -1.32 6.62 40.23
N PHE A 674 -1.79 5.60 40.94
CA PHE A 674 -2.98 5.67 41.78
C PHE A 674 -2.81 6.67 42.94
N SER A 675 -1.70 6.61 43.66
CA SER A 675 -1.42 7.55 44.76
C SER A 675 -1.41 9.00 44.28
N MET A 676 -0.76 9.26 43.15
CA MET A 676 -0.67 10.61 42.60
C MET A 676 -2.01 11.10 42.06
N TRP A 677 -2.85 10.22 41.52
CA TRP A 677 -4.23 10.56 41.15
C TRP A 677 -5.04 10.98 42.38
N GLN A 678 -4.95 10.23 43.49
CA GLN A 678 -5.69 10.56 44.71
C GLN A 678 -5.29 11.91 45.32
N ASN A 679 -4.02 12.29 45.17
CA ASN A 679 -3.45 13.53 45.69
C ASN A 679 -3.82 14.81 44.90
N LEU A 680 -4.57 14.71 43.80
CA LEU A 680 -4.98 15.87 42.98
C LEU A 680 -6.13 16.69 43.57
N GLY A 681 -6.94 16.13 44.47
CA GLY A 681 -8.14 16.80 45.01
C GLY A 681 -9.10 17.27 43.90
N GLU A 682 -9.58 18.52 44.00
CA GLU A 682 -10.54 19.12 43.05
C GLU A 682 -9.99 19.27 41.62
N HIS A 683 -8.66 19.25 41.44
CA HIS A 683 -8.03 19.39 40.14
C HIS A 683 -8.21 18.16 39.23
N LYS A 684 -8.71 17.03 39.77
CA LYS A 684 -9.05 15.82 39.00
C LYS A 684 -9.92 16.14 37.79
N ILE A 685 -10.90 17.03 37.93
CA ILE A 685 -11.86 17.37 36.88
C ILE A 685 -11.22 17.88 35.58
N HIS A 686 -10.05 18.54 35.66
CA HIS A 686 -9.36 19.05 34.48
C HIS A 686 -8.72 17.94 33.64
N PHE A 687 -8.46 16.77 34.23
CA PHE A 687 -7.82 15.64 33.57
C PHE A 687 -8.79 14.60 33.05
N ILE A 688 -9.99 14.48 33.64
CA ILE A 688 -10.92 13.37 33.38
C ILE A 688 -11.10 13.09 31.88
N PRO A 689 -11.50 14.05 31.01
CA PRO A 689 -11.74 13.74 29.60
C PRO A 689 -10.47 13.26 28.86
N GLY A 690 -9.30 13.80 29.24
CA GLY A 690 -8.02 13.46 28.61
C GLY A 690 -7.36 12.20 29.15
N MET A 691 -7.66 11.79 30.39
CA MET A 691 -7.01 10.66 31.07
C MET A 691 -7.81 9.36 31.01
N ILE A 692 -9.09 9.38 30.65
CA ILE A 692 -9.91 8.17 30.50
C ILE A 692 -9.24 7.16 29.53
N GLY A 693 -8.83 7.60 28.34
CA GLY A 693 -8.13 6.74 27.37
C GLY A 693 -6.79 6.20 27.88
N PRO A 694 -5.87 7.06 28.34
CA PRO A 694 -4.61 6.64 28.97
C PRO A 694 -4.78 5.62 30.11
N PHE A 695 -5.70 5.85 31.03
CA PHE A 695 -5.93 4.94 32.16
C PHE A 695 -6.60 3.65 31.72
N LEU A 696 -7.52 3.70 30.76
CA LEU A 696 -8.11 2.51 30.15
C LEU A 696 -7.03 1.64 29.49
N GLY A 697 -6.03 2.25 28.86
CA GLY A 697 -4.88 1.51 28.37
C GLY A 697 -4.13 0.74 29.44
N VAL A 698 -3.91 1.36 30.60
CA VAL A 698 -3.27 0.70 31.75
C VAL A 698 -4.13 -0.45 32.28
N THR A 699 -5.44 -0.26 32.38
CA THR A 699 -6.34 -1.29 32.95
C THR A 699 -6.51 -2.50 32.01
N LEU A 700 -6.37 -2.32 30.70
CA LEU A 700 -6.43 -3.39 29.71
C LEU A 700 -5.18 -4.31 29.69
N VAL A 701 -4.10 -3.94 30.39
CA VAL A 701 -2.91 -4.80 30.56
C VAL A 701 -3.31 -6.10 31.29
N PRO A 702 -2.86 -7.29 30.83
CA PRO A 702 -3.19 -8.59 31.43
C PRO A 702 -2.43 -8.88 32.74
N GLN A 703 -2.50 -7.95 33.70
CA GLN A 703 -1.91 -8.05 35.03
C GLN A 703 -3.03 -7.79 36.08
N PRO A 704 -3.43 -8.79 36.89
CA PRO A 704 -4.58 -8.68 37.79
C PRO A 704 -4.49 -7.61 38.88
N GLU A 705 -3.30 -7.37 39.43
CA GLU A 705 -3.08 -6.41 40.51
C GLU A 705 -3.16 -4.96 40.01
N VAL A 706 -2.60 -4.68 38.83
CA VAL A 706 -2.76 -3.39 38.13
C VAL A 706 -4.23 -3.13 37.85
N ARG A 707 -4.99 -4.14 37.41
CA ARG A 707 -6.45 -4.04 37.20
C ARG A 707 -7.18 -3.67 38.49
N ASN A 708 -6.91 -4.39 39.59
CA ASN A 708 -7.54 -4.14 40.88
C ASN A 708 -7.26 -2.73 41.44
N ILE A 709 -6.07 -2.18 41.18
CA ILE A 709 -5.68 -0.83 41.63
C ILE A 709 -6.33 0.26 40.75
N MET A 710 -6.31 0.06 39.43
CA MET A 710 -6.62 1.13 38.47
C MET A 710 -8.09 1.18 38.05
N ILE A 711 -8.82 0.06 38.01
CA ILE A 711 -10.26 0.04 37.66
C ILE A 711 -11.08 0.95 38.59
N PRO A 712 -10.89 0.96 39.92
CA PRO A 712 -11.63 1.85 40.82
C PRO A 712 -11.45 3.36 40.54
N ILE A 713 -10.42 3.77 39.79
CA ILE A 713 -10.27 5.18 39.39
C ILE A 713 -11.42 5.63 38.50
N PHE A 714 -12.02 4.75 37.69
CA PHE A 714 -13.18 5.13 36.86
C PHE A 714 -14.40 5.49 37.69
N HIS A 715 -14.63 4.80 38.82
CA HIS A 715 -15.64 5.22 39.80
C HIS A 715 -15.34 6.63 40.33
N ASP A 716 -14.09 6.89 40.70
CA ASP A 716 -13.65 8.18 41.22
C ASP A 716 -13.84 9.30 40.16
N MET A 717 -13.54 9.03 38.89
CA MET A 717 -13.82 9.95 37.77
C MET A 717 -15.31 10.24 37.62
N MET A 718 -16.16 9.21 37.69
CA MET A 718 -17.61 9.36 37.61
C MET A 718 -18.14 10.20 38.78
N ASP A 719 -17.70 9.92 40.00
CA ASP A 719 -18.13 10.63 41.20
C ASP A 719 -17.72 12.12 41.18
N TRP A 720 -16.49 12.43 40.76
CA TRP A 720 -16.05 13.83 40.63
C TRP A 720 -16.82 14.61 39.55
N GLU A 721 -17.14 14.00 38.42
CA GLU A 721 -17.98 14.64 37.41
C GLU A 721 -19.43 14.80 37.91
N GLN A 722 -19.96 13.76 38.56
CA GLN A 722 -21.30 13.75 39.14
C GLN A 722 -21.49 14.87 40.17
N ARG A 723 -20.52 15.07 41.08
CA ARG A 723 -20.53 16.14 42.08
C ARG A 723 -20.51 17.53 41.46
N LYS A 724 -19.83 17.71 40.34
CA LYS A 724 -19.68 19.02 39.67
C LYS A 724 -20.83 19.36 38.73
N ASN A 725 -21.26 18.40 37.91
CA ASN A 725 -22.19 18.61 36.80
C ASN A 725 -23.59 18.00 37.05
N GLY A 726 -23.76 17.23 38.13
CA GLY A 726 -24.99 16.49 38.43
C GLY A 726 -25.19 15.23 37.55
N ASN A 727 -24.26 14.92 36.65
CA ASN A 727 -24.23 13.74 35.78
C ASN A 727 -22.77 13.42 35.40
N PHE A 728 -22.49 12.19 34.94
CA PHE A 728 -21.17 11.76 34.46
C PHE A 728 -21.16 11.44 32.94
N LYS A 729 -21.95 12.16 32.14
CA LYS A 729 -22.13 11.83 30.71
C LYS A 729 -20.84 12.01 29.89
N GLN A 730 -19.92 12.88 30.31
CA GLN A 730 -18.65 13.05 29.61
C GLN A 730 -17.75 11.84 29.82
N VAL A 731 -17.65 11.34 31.06
CA VAL A 731 -16.95 10.09 31.38
C VAL A 731 -17.54 8.92 30.60
N GLU A 732 -18.87 8.80 30.60
CA GLU A 732 -19.57 7.76 29.84
C GLU A 732 -19.22 7.80 28.34
N ALA A 733 -19.28 8.98 27.71
CA ALA A 733 -19.00 9.11 26.29
C ALA A 733 -17.55 8.78 25.92
N GLU A 734 -16.58 9.33 26.66
CA GLU A 734 -15.15 9.08 26.42
C GLU A 734 -14.78 7.62 26.72
N LEU A 735 -15.32 7.01 27.78
CA LEU A 735 -15.02 5.62 28.10
C LEU A 735 -15.48 4.69 26.96
N ILE A 736 -16.72 4.86 26.48
CA ILE A 736 -17.26 4.06 25.38
C ILE A 736 -16.44 4.26 24.10
N ASP A 737 -16.03 5.50 23.78
CA ASP A 737 -15.22 5.79 22.59
C ASP A 737 -13.83 5.16 22.64
N LYS A 738 -13.14 5.28 23.77
CA LYS A 738 -11.80 4.69 23.93
C LYS A 738 -11.87 3.17 24.01
N LEU A 739 -12.90 2.61 24.63
CA LEU A 739 -13.07 1.16 24.72
C LEU A 739 -13.28 0.50 23.35
N ASP A 740 -14.14 1.09 22.50
CA ASP A 740 -14.34 0.62 21.12
C ASP A 740 -13.03 0.55 20.34
N SER A 741 -12.25 1.64 20.37
CA SER A 741 -10.98 1.74 19.67
C SER A 741 -9.95 0.74 20.20
N MET A 742 -9.76 0.67 21.52
CA MET A 742 -8.70 -0.14 22.13
C MET A 742 -8.98 -1.64 22.06
N VAL A 743 -10.23 -2.08 22.19
CA VAL A 743 -10.58 -3.50 22.02
C VAL A 743 -10.45 -3.91 20.55
N SER A 744 -10.81 -3.01 19.61
CA SER A 744 -10.57 -3.20 18.17
C SER A 744 -9.09 -3.35 17.82
N GLU A 745 -8.18 -2.65 18.54
CA GLU A 745 -6.71 -2.80 18.41
C GLU A 745 -6.17 -4.11 19.02
N GLY A 746 -7.03 -4.96 19.57
CA GLY A 746 -6.66 -6.27 20.09
C GLY A 746 -6.41 -6.34 21.60
N LYS A 747 -6.65 -5.26 22.35
CA LYS A 747 -6.50 -5.19 23.82
C LYS A 747 -7.75 -5.73 24.55
N GLY A 748 -7.64 -5.98 25.85
CA GLY A 748 -8.74 -6.49 26.71
C GLY A 748 -8.93 -8.00 26.65
N ASP A 749 -9.60 -8.58 27.65
CA ASP A 749 -9.92 -10.00 27.73
C ASP A 749 -11.17 -10.23 28.61
N GLU A 750 -11.66 -11.48 28.65
CA GLU A 750 -12.82 -11.86 29.47
C GLU A 750 -12.60 -11.58 30.96
N SER A 751 -11.39 -11.84 31.46
CA SER A 751 -11.04 -11.54 32.86
C SER A 751 -11.18 -10.05 33.18
N TYR A 752 -10.80 -9.17 32.25
CA TYR A 752 -10.97 -7.73 32.42
C TYR A 752 -12.44 -7.35 32.47
N ARG A 753 -13.28 -7.91 31.57
CA ARG A 753 -14.72 -7.66 31.55
C ARG A 753 -15.37 -8.03 32.89
N GLU A 754 -15.04 -9.21 33.42
CA GLU A 754 -15.56 -9.70 34.71
C GLU A 754 -15.11 -8.80 35.87
N LEU A 755 -13.80 -8.48 35.96
CA LEU A 755 -13.25 -7.63 37.01
C LEU A 755 -13.80 -6.19 36.95
N PHE A 756 -13.95 -5.64 35.74
CA PHE A 756 -14.49 -4.30 35.53
C PHE A 756 -15.91 -4.18 36.05
N GLY A 757 -16.77 -5.15 35.69
CA GLY A 757 -18.14 -5.20 36.19
C GLY A 757 -18.20 -5.37 37.71
N LEU A 758 -17.47 -6.35 38.25
CA LEU A 758 -17.50 -6.68 39.68
C LEU A 758 -17.03 -5.52 40.56
N LEU A 759 -15.86 -4.94 40.28
CA LEU A 759 -15.27 -3.90 41.13
C LEU A 759 -16.04 -2.58 41.09
N LEU A 760 -16.58 -2.20 39.93
CA LEU A 760 -17.33 -0.96 39.81
C LEU A 760 -18.75 -1.09 40.37
N LEU A 761 -19.43 -2.22 40.16
CA LEU A 761 -20.75 -2.44 40.77
C LEU A 761 -20.68 -2.38 42.29
N GLU A 762 -19.70 -3.03 42.91
CA GLU A 762 -19.49 -3.00 44.37
C GLU A 762 -19.34 -1.57 44.91
N LYS A 763 -18.63 -0.69 44.18
CA LYS A 763 -18.43 0.70 44.56
C LYS A 763 -19.69 1.55 44.36
N VAL A 764 -20.32 1.42 43.19
CA VAL A 764 -21.50 2.20 42.81
C VAL A 764 -22.71 1.87 43.68
N GLU A 765 -22.84 0.64 44.19
CA GLU A 765 -23.94 0.25 45.09
C GLU A 765 -24.02 1.12 46.36
N GLN A 766 -22.89 1.68 46.79
CA GLN A 766 -22.80 2.52 47.99
C GLN A 766 -23.16 3.99 47.73
N GLU A 767 -23.37 4.37 46.47
CA GLU A 767 -23.54 5.77 46.06
C GLU A 767 -24.99 6.23 45.95
N THR A 768 -25.20 7.54 46.06
CA THR A 768 -26.54 8.16 45.92
C THR A 768 -27.09 8.06 44.49
N TRP A 769 -26.20 7.99 43.50
CA TRP A 769 -26.48 7.86 42.07
C TRP A 769 -26.39 6.41 41.57
N ARG A 770 -26.55 5.42 42.46
CA ARG A 770 -26.40 3.98 42.14
C ARG A 770 -27.23 3.50 40.95
N GLU A 771 -28.45 4.00 40.74
CA GLU A 771 -29.32 3.52 39.66
C GLU A 771 -28.73 3.86 38.28
N THR A 772 -28.25 5.10 38.10
CA THR A 772 -27.60 5.51 36.84
C THR A 772 -26.24 4.85 36.68
N GLY A 773 -25.49 4.70 37.77
CA GLY A 773 -24.19 4.02 37.76
C GLY A 773 -24.29 2.53 37.42
N ILE A 774 -25.22 1.78 38.03
CA ILE A 774 -25.43 0.35 37.75
C ILE A 774 -25.85 0.14 36.30
N SER A 775 -26.76 0.99 35.79
CA SER A 775 -27.18 0.96 34.39
C SER A 775 -26.00 1.17 33.44
N PHE A 776 -25.13 2.14 33.72
CA PHE A 776 -23.93 2.42 32.94
C PHE A 776 -22.91 1.27 32.98
N VAL A 777 -22.53 0.78 34.16
CA VAL A 777 -21.56 -0.31 34.31
C VAL A 777 -22.06 -1.59 33.64
N THR A 778 -23.35 -1.90 33.76
CA THR A 778 -23.98 -3.04 33.07
C THR A 778 -23.92 -2.89 31.55
N SER A 779 -24.22 -1.68 31.05
CA SER A 779 -24.17 -1.38 29.62
C SER A 779 -22.76 -1.48 29.04
N VAL A 780 -21.75 -0.97 29.76
CA VAL A 780 -20.34 -1.09 29.37
C VAL A 780 -19.87 -2.53 29.43
N THR A 781 -20.25 -3.30 30.45
CA THR A 781 -19.87 -4.72 30.55
C THR A 781 -20.44 -5.54 29.39
N ARG A 782 -21.69 -5.27 28.99
CA ARG A 782 -22.33 -5.87 27.81
C ARG A 782 -21.67 -5.40 26.51
N LEU A 783 -21.27 -4.13 26.42
CA LEU A 783 -20.49 -3.60 25.30
C LEU A 783 -19.16 -4.36 25.16
N MET A 784 -18.45 -4.60 26.26
CA MET A 784 -17.19 -5.34 26.25
C MET A 784 -17.35 -6.76 25.73
N GLU A 785 -18.42 -7.46 26.15
CA GLU A 785 -18.74 -8.79 25.61
C GLU A 785 -18.91 -8.76 24.08
N ARG A 786 -19.65 -7.77 23.56
CA ARG A 786 -19.85 -7.60 22.11
C ARG A 786 -18.59 -7.19 21.36
N LEU A 787 -17.76 -6.35 21.96
CA LEU A 787 -16.49 -5.92 21.37
C LEU A 787 -15.46 -7.06 21.37
N LEU A 788 -15.45 -7.91 22.40
CA LEU A 788 -14.62 -9.11 22.45
C LEU A 788 -15.07 -10.13 21.38
N ASP A 789 -16.38 -10.38 21.26
CA ASP A 789 -16.96 -11.17 20.15
C ASP A 789 -16.51 -10.60 18.80
N TYR A 790 -16.70 -9.30 18.57
CA TYR A 790 -16.33 -8.61 17.33
C TYR A 790 -14.83 -8.75 17.03
N ARG A 791 -13.98 -8.53 18.04
CA ARG A 791 -12.52 -8.64 17.91
C ARG A 791 -12.11 -10.05 17.52
N ASP A 792 -12.72 -11.07 18.13
CA ASP A 792 -12.39 -12.46 17.84
C ASP A 792 -12.84 -12.84 16.42
N CYS A 793 -14.01 -12.35 15.95
CA CYS A 793 -14.42 -12.49 14.53
C CYS A 793 -13.46 -11.79 13.55
N MET A 794 -12.84 -10.68 13.97
CA MET A 794 -11.92 -9.89 13.15
C MET A 794 -10.48 -10.41 13.17
N LYS A 795 -10.12 -11.28 14.13
CA LYS A 795 -8.78 -11.88 14.27
C LYS A 795 -8.67 -13.13 13.38
N GLY A 796 -8.03 -12.98 12.21
CA GLY A 796 -7.60 -14.11 11.36
C GLY A 796 -8.29 -14.16 9.97
N GLU A 797 -8.02 -15.23 9.24
CA GLU A 797 -8.67 -15.56 7.95
C GLU A 797 -10.11 -16.07 8.12
N GLU A 798 -10.87 -15.50 9.06
CA GLU A 798 -12.28 -15.83 9.21
C GLU A 798 -13.12 -15.31 8.03
N THR A 799 -14.21 -16.01 7.73
CA THR A 799 -15.08 -15.75 6.57
C THR A 799 -15.81 -14.42 6.68
N GLU A 800 -15.99 -13.75 5.55
CA GLU A 800 -16.60 -12.41 5.46
C GLU A 800 -18.01 -12.36 6.08
N ASN A 801 -18.77 -13.45 6.01
CA ASN A 801 -20.12 -13.54 6.58
C ASN A 801 -20.13 -13.43 8.11
N LYS A 802 -19.15 -14.03 8.81
CA LYS A 802 -19.04 -13.89 10.27
C LYS A 802 -18.72 -12.45 10.64
N LYS A 803 -17.78 -11.83 9.93
CA LYS A 803 -17.38 -10.42 10.12
C LYS A 803 -18.56 -9.47 9.93
N ILE A 804 -19.33 -9.65 8.85
CA ILE A 804 -20.56 -8.90 8.58
C ILE A 804 -21.59 -9.10 9.71
N GLY A 805 -21.85 -10.34 10.13
CA GLY A 805 -22.78 -10.66 11.21
C GLY A 805 -22.41 -10.01 12.55
N CYS A 806 -21.13 -10.12 12.97
CA CYS A 806 -20.64 -9.51 14.21
C CYS A 806 -20.75 -7.97 14.14
N THR A 807 -20.47 -7.38 12.96
CA THR A 807 -20.57 -5.93 12.74
C THR A 807 -22.01 -5.43 12.82
N VAL A 808 -22.96 -6.12 12.20
CA VAL A 808 -24.39 -5.76 12.26
C VAL A 808 -24.91 -5.85 13.70
N ASN A 809 -24.48 -6.87 14.46
CA ASN A 809 -24.85 -6.99 15.87
C ASN A 809 -24.35 -5.80 16.69
N LEU A 810 -23.06 -5.46 16.57
CA LEU A 810 -22.46 -4.36 17.30
C LEU A 810 -23.06 -3.00 16.89
N MET A 811 -23.34 -2.82 15.60
CA MET A 811 -24.04 -1.65 15.07
C MET A 811 -25.44 -1.51 15.69
N ASN A 812 -26.23 -2.57 15.72
CA ASN A 812 -27.56 -2.55 16.34
C ASN A 812 -27.51 -2.29 17.84
N PHE A 813 -26.48 -2.78 18.53
CA PHE A 813 -26.24 -2.51 19.95
C PHE A 813 -25.98 -1.02 20.21
N TYR A 814 -25.16 -0.36 19.38
CA TYR A 814 -24.94 1.08 19.47
C TYR A 814 -26.19 1.92 19.22
N LYS A 815 -27.10 1.46 18.35
CA LYS A 815 -28.37 2.14 18.05
C LYS A 815 -29.42 1.93 19.13
N SER A 816 -29.68 0.69 19.51
CA SER A 816 -30.84 0.31 20.33
C SER A 816 -30.57 0.37 21.83
N GLU A 817 -29.36 0.04 22.27
CA GLU A 817 -29.05 -0.13 23.70
C GLU A 817 -28.23 1.04 24.25
N ILE A 818 -27.16 1.44 23.58
CA ILE A 818 -26.30 2.54 24.04
C ILE A 818 -26.80 3.91 23.54
N ASN A 819 -27.52 3.94 22.41
CA ASN A 819 -28.00 5.16 21.75
C ASN A 819 -26.85 6.16 21.44
N LYS A 820 -25.75 5.66 20.84
CA LYS A 820 -24.60 6.47 20.42
C LYS A 820 -24.55 6.55 18.90
N GLU A 821 -25.18 7.58 18.35
CA GLU A 821 -25.33 7.79 16.90
C GLU A 821 -23.99 7.85 16.15
N GLU A 822 -22.99 8.56 16.69
CA GLU A 822 -21.67 8.66 16.02
C GLU A 822 -21.02 7.28 15.83
N MET A 823 -21.09 6.41 16.84
CA MET A 823 -20.56 5.05 16.74
C MET A 823 -21.36 4.21 15.74
N TYR A 824 -22.68 4.33 15.78
CA TYR A 824 -23.55 3.68 14.81
C TYR A 824 -23.17 4.08 13.37
N ILE A 825 -22.94 5.37 13.08
CA ILE A 825 -22.50 5.85 11.76
C ILE A 825 -21.11 5.32 11.40
N ARG A 826 -20.15 5.28 12.34
CA ARG A 826 -18.82 4.68 12.08
C ARG A 826 -18.95 3.22 11.65
N TYR A 827 -19.80 2.45 12.32
CA TYR A 827 -20.04 1.04 11.99
C TYR A 827 -20.85 0.84 10.70
N ILE A 828 -21.75 1.76 10.34
CA ILE A 828 -22.37 1.80 9.01
C ILE A 828 -21.30 1.89 7.93
N HIS A 829 -20.33 2.79 8.06
CA HIS A 829 -19.25 2.93 7.07
C HIS A 829 -18.33 1.70 7.04
N LYS A 830 -17.92 1.17 8.19
CA LYS A 830 -17.15 -0.09 8.25
C LYS A 830 -17.90 -1.24 7.54
N LEU A 831 -19.21 -1.38 7.78
CA LEU A 831 -20.05 -2.39 7.14
C LEU A 831 -20.19 -2.16 5.63
N CYS A 832 -20.37 -0.91 5.19
CA CYS A 832 -20.39 -0.57 3.78
C CYS A 832 -19.06 -0.95 3.09
N ASP A 833 -17.93 -0.65 3.71
CA ASP A 833 -16.61 -0.97 3.16
C ASP A 833 -16.41 -2.50 3.03
N MET A 834 -16.87 -3.28 4.02
CA MET A 834 -16.89 -4.75 3.93
C MET A 834 -17.77 -5.26 2.79
N HIS A 835 -18.96 -4.70 2.60
CA HIS A 835 -19.82 -5.07 1.47
C HIS A 835 -19.22 -4.72 0.12
N LEU A 836 -18.52 -3.59 0.02
CA LEU A 836 -17.82 -3.19 -1.21
C LEU A 836 -16.63 -4.12 -1.51
N GLN A 837 -15.91 -4.58 -0.49
CA GLN A 837 -14.84 -5.58 -0.66
C GLN A 837 -15.38 -6.93 -1.14
N ALA A 838 -16.56 -7.33 -0.63
CA ALA A 838 -17.25 -8.56 -1.01
C ALA A 838 -18.10 -8.44 -2.30
N GLU A 839 -18.05 -7.30 -3.00
CA GLU A 839 -18.87 -6.97 -4.19
C GLU A 839 -20.41 -7.05 -3.97
N ASN A 840 -20.86 -6.97 -2.72
CA ASN A 840 -22.27 -6.96 -2.31
C ASN A 840 -22.83 -5.52 -2.41
N TYR A 841 -23.00 -5.01 -3.63
CA TYR A 841 -23.39 -3.61 -3.85
C TYR A 841 -24.80 -3.26 -3.33
N THR A 842 -25.75 -4.21 -3.37
CA THR A 842 -27.11 -3.98 -2.89
C THR A 842 -27.14 -3.79 -1.37
N GLU A 843 -26.42 -4.65 -0.64
CA GLU A 843 -26.28 -4.57 0.81
C GLU A 843 -25.49 -3.32 1.22
N ALA A 844 -24.47 -2.92 0.45
CA ALA A 844 -23.75 -1.65 0.65
C ALA A 844 -24.68 -0.44 0.51
N ALA A 845 -25.58 -0.45 -0.49
CA ALA A 845 -26.57 0.61 -0.69
C ALA A 845 -27.55 0.71 0.48
N PHE A 846 -28.12 -0.42 0.94
CA PHE A 846 -28.99 -0.46 2.11
C PHE A 846 -28.26 -0.03 3.39
N THR A 847 -26.98 -0.37 3.52
CA THR A 847 -26.16 0.02 4.67
C THR A 847 -25.99 1.55 4.73
N LEU A 848 -25.64 2.20 3.62
CA LEU A 848 -25.55 3.66 3.59
C LEU A 848 -26.92 4.36 3.69
N LEU A 849 -27.99 3.70 3.24
CA LEU A 849 -29.35 4.20 3.40
C LEU A 849 -29.68 4.42 4.88
N LEU A 850 -29.19 3.56 5.78
CA LEU A 850 -29.34 3.76 7.23
C LEU A 850 -28.77 5.09 7.72
N TYR A 851 -27.67 5.58 7.14
CA TYR A 851 -27.13 6.89 7.49
C TYR A 851 -27.93 8.01 6.81
N CYS A 852 -28.31 7.82 5.56
CA CYS A 852 -29.15 8.77 4.83
C CYS A 852 -30.49 9.05 5.54
N GLU A 853 -31.09 8.05 6.18
CA GLU A 853 -32.33 8.15 6.95
C GLU A 853 -32.17 8.95 8.25
N LEU A 854 -30.95 9.04 8.81
CA LEU A 854 -30.69 9.88 9.99
C LEU A 854 -30.65 11.36 9.65
N LEU A 855 -30.39 11.70 8.38
CA LEU A 855 -30.23 13.08 7.92
C LEU A 855 -31.55 13.69 7.43
N GLN A 856 -31.71 14.99 7.63
CA GLN A 856 -32.80 15.80 7.11
C GLN A 856 -32.36 16.68 5.93
N TRP A 857 -33.30 17.11 5.11
CA TRP A 857 -33.05 18.06 4.02
C TRP A 857 -32.98 19.51 4.55
N GLU A 858 -32.08 19.76 5.50
CA GLU A 858 -31.92 21.05 6.18
C GLU A 858 -30.50 21.62 6.00
N GLU A 859 -30.34 22.94 6.05
CA GLU A 859 -29.03 23.59 5.94
C GLU A 859 -28.22 23.60 7.26
N ARG A 860 -28.54 22.68 8.19
CA ARG A 860 -27.86 22.59 9.48
C ARG A 860 -26.36 22.28 9.29
N PRO A 861 -25.44 23.02 9.94
CA PRO A 861 -24.01 22.77 9.80
C PRO A 861 -23.61 21.48 10.53
N LEU A 862 -22.96 20.56 9.80
CA LEU A 862 -22.33 19.38 10.36
C LEU A 862 -20.82 19.57 10.47
N ARG A 863 -20.24 19.12 11.58
CA ARG A 863 -18.80 19.12 11.79
C ARG A 863 -18.10 18.11 10.87
N GLU A 864 -16.79 18.27 10.75
CA GLU A 864 -15.93 17.25 10.15
C GLU A 864 -16.10 15.93 10.93
N PHE A 865 -16.37 14.86 10.19
CA PHE A 865 -16.61 13.54 10.77
C PHE A 865 -16.24 12.46 9.76
N LEU A 866 -15.45 11.46 10.19
CA LEU A 866 -14.87 10.45 9.31
C LEU A 866 -14.08 11.10 8.16
N HIS A 867 -14.46 10.83 6.91
CA HIS A 867 -13.88 11.40 5.69
C HIS A 867 -14.72 12.56 5.13
N TYR A 868 -15.80 12.96 5.81
CA TYR A 868 -16.66 14.05 5.36
C TYR A 868 -16.16 15.39 5.90
N PRO A 869 -15.95 16.39 5.02
CA PRO A 869 -15.61 17.73 5.47
C PRO A 869 -16.78 18.37 6.23
N SER A 870 -16.50 19.50 6.89
CA SER A 870 -17.54 20.37 7.45
C SER A 870 -18.45 20.86 6.32
N GLN A 871 -19.73 20.50 6.37
CA GLN A 871 -20.71 20.77 5.31
C GLN A 871 -22.14 20.76 5.88
N THR A 872 -23.14 21.17 5.10
CA THR A 872 -24.53 21.12 5.58
C THR A 872 -25.09 19.70 5.57
N GLU A 873 -26.11 19.47 6.39
CA GLU A 873 -26.86 18.21 6.44
C GLU A 873 -27.45 17.86 5.08
N TRP A 874 -28.06 18.85 4.41
CA TRP A 874 -28.56 18.76 3.04
C TRP A 874 -27.48 18.26 2.06
N GLN A 875 -26.28 18.88 2.05
CA GLN A 875 -25.17 18.49 1.16
C GLN A 875 -24.67 17.07 1.45
N ARG A 876 -24.65 16.68 2.73
CA ARG A 876 -24.26 15.31 3.12
C ARG A 876 -25.27 14.28 2.66
N LYS A 877 -26.56 14.56 2.84
CA LYS A 877 -27.65 13.69 2.41
C LYS A 877 -27.68 13.56 0.89
N GLU A 878 -27.52 14.65 0.15
CA GLU A 878 -27.40 14.64 -1.31
C GLU A 878 -26.26 13.73 -1.79
N GLY A 879 -25.05 13.92 -1.22
CA GLY A 879 -23.88 13.11 -1.55
C GLY A 879 -24.06 11.62 -1.24
N LEU A 880 -24.75 11.29 -0.15
CA LEU A 880 -25.11 9.91 0.19
C LEU A 880 -26.13 9.33 -0.79
N CYS A 881 -27.23 10.02 -1.09
CA CYS A 881 -28.23 9.57 -2.06
C CYS A 881 -27.61 9.26 -3.41
N ARG A 882 -26.72 10.13 -3.92
CA ARG A 882 -26.00 9.90 -5.19
C ARG A 882 -25.13 8.63 -5.14
N LYS A 883 -24.43 8.37 -4.03
CA LYS A 883 -23.65 7.14 -3.83
C LYS A 883 -24.54 5.90 -3.74
N ILE A 884 -25.65 5.97 -3.00
CA ILE A 884 -26.61 4.87 -2.82
C ILE A 884 -27.23 4.48 -4.16
N ILE A 885 -27.65 5.46 -4.97
CA ILE A 885 -28.16 5.25 -6.33
C ILE A 885 -27.09 4.56 -7.18
N HIS A 886 -25.84 5.01 -7.14
CA HIS A 886 -24.76 4.34 -7.87
C HIS A 886 -24.59 2.87 -7.46
N TYR A 887 -24.68 2.55 -6.17
CA TYR A 887 -24.60 1.18 -5.67
C TYR A 887 -25.81 0.32 -6.04
N PHE A 888 -27.03 0.84 -5.96
CA PHE A 888 -28.22 0.13 -6.45
C PHE A 888 -28.15 -0.16 -7.95
N ASN A 889 -27.56 0.74 -8.75
CA ASN A 889 -27.33 0.47 -10.17
C ASN A 889 -26.37 -0.72 -10.38
N LYS A 890 -25.24 -0.73 -9.66
CA LYS A 890 -24.27 -1.82 -9.73
C LYS A 890 -24.84 -3.15 -9.24
N GLY A 891 -25.63 -3.12 -8.18
CA GLY A 891 -26.33 -4.27 -7.60
C GLY A 891 -27.59 -4.71 -8.37
N LYS A 892 -27.88 -4.12 -9.54
CA LYS A 892 -29.06 -4.42 -10.39
C LYS A 892 -30.40 -4.36 -9.64
N SER A 893 -30.46 -3.51 -8.62
CA SER A 893 -31.57 -3.36 -7.67
C SER A 893 -32.26 -2.02 -7.89
N TRP A 894 -32.65 -1.77 -9.14
CA TRP A 894 -33.10 -0.47 -9.65
C TRP A 894 -34.39 0.03 -8.98
N GLU A 895 -35.29 -0.88 -8.64
CA GLU A 895 -36.58 -0.58 -7.99
C GLU A 895 -36.40 0.16 -6.66
N PHE A 896 -35.34 -0.12 -5.91
CA PHE A 896 -35.02 0.56 -4.66
C PHE A 896 -34.35 1.93 -4.87
N GLY A 897 -33.70 2.14 -6.02
CA GLY A 897 -33.07 3.42 -6.35
C GLY A 897 -34.04 4.45 -6.95
N ILE A 898 -35.13 4.02 -7.60
CA ILE A 898 -36.13 4.93 -8.21
C ILE A 898 -36.73 5.92 -7.18
N PRO A 899 -37.17 5.50 -5.97
CA PRO A 899 -37.67 6.42 -4.96
C PRO A 899 -36.66 7.52 -4.60
N LEU A 900 -35.37 7.18 -4.46
CA LEU A 900 -34.31 8.14 -4.16
C LEU A 900 -34.06 9.12 -5.33
N CYS A 901 -34.15 8.63 -6.57
CA CYS A 901 -34.08 9.49 -7.75
C CYS A 901 -35.22 10.53 -7.75
N ARG A 902 -36.43 10.12 -7.37
CA ARG A 902 -37.60 11.01 -7.28
C ARG A 902 -37.47 12.00 -6.13
N GLU A 903 -36.98 11.56 -4.97
CA GLU A 903 -36.73 12.43 -3.82
C GLU A 903 -35.71 13.53 -4.17
N LEU A 904 -34.57 13.15 -4.77
CA LEU A 904 -33.58 14.12 -5.26
C LEU A 904 -34.14 15.05 -6.34
N ALA A 905 -34.96 14.54 -7.26
CA ALA A 905 -35.59 15.36 -8.28
C ALA A 905 -36.48 16.44 -7.66
N CYS A 906 -37.28 16.09 -6.64
CA CYS A 906 -38.10 17.07 -5.91
C CYS A 906 -37.24 18.14 -5.22
N GLN A 907 -36.09 17.75 -4.64
CA GLN A 907 -35.16 18.71 -4.02
C GLN A 907 -34.53 19.65 -5.06
N TYR A 908 -34.04 19.12 -6.19
CA TYR A 908 -33.44 19.95 -7.24
C TYR A 908 -34.44 20.88 -7.92
N GLU A 909 -35.69 20.44 -8.10
CA GLU A 909 -36.76 21.30 -8.61
C GLU A 909 -37.07 22.45 -7.63
N SER A 910 -37.16 22.16 -6.33
CA SER A 910 -37.38 23.17 -5.30
C SER A 910 -36.23 24.19 -5.21
N LEU A 911 -34.99 23.76 -5.47
CA LEU A 911 -33.79 24.60 -5.48
C LEU A 911 -33.48 25.22 -6.86
N TYR A 912 -34.28 24.92 -7.88
CA TYR A 912 -34.07 25.34 -9.27
C TYR A 912 -32.73 24.88 -9.89
N ASP A 913 -32.13 23.80 -9.40
CA ASP A 913 -30.94 23.16 -10.02
C ASP A 913 -31.38 22.21 -11.15
N TYR A 914 -31.68 22.81 -12.31
CA TYR A 914 -32.15 22.06 -13.46
C TYR A 914 -31.09 21.18 -14.12
N GLN A 915 -29.80 21.43 -13.87
CA GLN A 915 -28.73 20.58 -14.39
C GLN A 915 -28.71 19.24 -13.65
N SER A 916 -28.71 19.29 -12.31
CA SER A 916 -28.80 18.07 -11.48
C SER A 916 -30.15 17.38 -11.65
N LEU A 917 -31.25 18.13 -11.82
CA LEU A 917 -32.57 17.58 -12.12
C LEU A 917 -32.59 16.79 -13.44
N SER A 918 -31.99 17.32 -14.51
CA SER A 918 -31.90 16.62 -15.79
C SER A 918 -31.12 15.32 -15.66
N TRP A 919 -30.00 15.36 -14.93
CA TRP A 919 -29.16 14.18 -14.68
C TRP A 919 -29.93 13.09 -13.92
N ILE A 920 -30.61 13.44 -12.83
CA ILE A 920 -31.32 12.44 -12.03
C ILE A 920 -32.52 11.84 -12.77
N ARG A 921 -33.23 12.63 -13.59
CA ARG A 921 -34.33 12.12 -14.43
C ARG A 921 -33.83 11.19 -15.54
N LYS A 922 -32.66 11.47 -16.13
CA LYS A 922 -32.02 10.53 -17.07
C LYS A 922 -31.59 9.23 -16.38
N MET A 923 -31.12 9.31 -15.12
CA MET A 923 -30.82 8.12 -14.32
C MET A 923 -32.08 7.30 -14.02
N GLU A 924 -33.18 7.97 -13.64
CA GLU A 924 -34.49 7.32 -13.42
C GLU A 924 -34.99 6.63 -14.69
N ALA A 925 -34.89 7.29 -15.85
CA ALA A 925 -35.24 6.70 -17.15
C ALA A 925 -34.42 5.44 -17.45
N SER A 926 -33.09 5.52 -17.28
CA SER A 926 -32.20 4.37 -17.48
C SER A 926 -32.53 3.19 -16.58
N TYR A 927 -33.04 3.41 -15.37
CA TYR A 927 -33.47 2.33 -14.48
C TYR A 927 -34.70 1.60 -15.01
N TYR A 928 -35.68 2.32 -15.54
CA TYR A 928 -36.83 1.68 -16.18
C TYR A 928 -36.39 0.85 -17.40
N ASP A 929 -35.51 1.39 -18.23
CA ASP A 929 -34.96 0.67 -19.40
C ASP A 929 -34.22 -0.59 -18.95
N ASN A 930 -33.36 -0.49 -17.93
CA ASN A 930 -32.61 -1.63 -17.39
C ASN A 930 -33.53 -2.71 -16.81
N ILE A 931 -34.59 -2.35 -16.08
CA ILE A 931 -35.59 -3.31 -15.57
C ILE A 931 -36.24 -4.05 -16.74
N MET A 932 -36.52 -3.35 -17.84
CA MET A 932 -37.20 -3.88 -19.01
C MET A 932 -36.31 -4.66 -19.97
N GLU A 933 -34.99 -4.42 -19.99
CA GLU A 933 -34.05 -4.98 -20.98
C GLU A 933 -33.06 -5.99 -20.41
N GLN A 934 -32.56 -5.79 -19.18
CA GLN A 934 -31.51 -6.63 -18.58
C GLN A 934 -32.05 -7.84 -17.83
N GLN A 935 -31.44 -9.01 -18.04
CA GLN A 935 -31.88 -10.26 -17.40
C GLN A 935 -31.30 -10.36 -15.98
N ARG A 936 -32.15 -10.70 -15.01
CA ARG A 936 -31.78 -10.94 -13.61
C ARG A 936 -31.96 -12.41 -13.26
N LEU A 937 -31.10 -12.93 -12.39
CA LEU A 937 -31.22 -14.27 -11.85
C LEU A 937 -32.11 -14.23 -10.61
N GLU A 938 -32.97 -15.24 -10.48
CA GLU A 938 -33.76 -15.43 -9.26
C GLU A 938 -32.89 -16.13 -8.20
N PRO A 939 -32.70 -15.52 -7.02
CA PRO A 939 -31.91 -16.13 -5.96
C PRO A 939 -32.68 -17.25 -5.27
N GLU A 940 -31.96 -18.27 -4.79
CA GLU A 940 -32.50 -19.24 -3.84
C GLU A 940 -32.34 -18.75 -2.40
N PHE A 941 -33.19 -19.25 -1.50
CA PHE A 941 -33.16 -18.89 -0.09
C PHE A 941 -32.97 -20.14 0.77
N PHE A 942 -32.13 -20.03 1.78
CA PHE A 942 -31.74 -21.13 2.65
C PHE A 942 -31.96 -20.76 4.10
N ARG A 943 -32.68 -21.60 4.84
CA ARG A 943 -32.77 -21.49 6.28
C ARG A 943 -31.58 -22.19 6.91
N VAL A 944 -30.91 -21.52 7.85
CA VAL A 944 -29.83 -22.08 8.68
C VAL A 944 -30.16 -21.95 10.16
N GLY A 945 -30.13 -23.05 10.90
CA GLY A 945 -30.20 -23.07 12.36
C GLY A 945 -28.83 -23.39 12.97
N PHE A 946 -28.41 -22.58 13.94
CA PHE A 946 -27.14 -22.72 14.66
C PHE A 946 -27.43 -23.17 16.09
N TYR A 947 -27.15 -24.42 16.44
CA TYR A 947 -27.52 -24.98 17.74
C TYR A 947 -26.30 -25.48 18.54
N GLY A 948 -26.35 -25.28 19.86
CA GLY A 948 -25.31 -25.68 20.80
C GLY A 948 -24.47 -24.50 21.32
N ARG A 949 -23.86 -24.67 22.50
CA ARG A 949 -23.24 -23.58 23.28
C ARG A 949 -21.96 -23.01 22.69
N LYS A 950 -21.29 -23.76 21.81
CA LYS A 950 -20.02 -23.35 21.20
C LYS A 950 -20.15 -22.35 20.05
N PHE A 951 -21.36 -22.00 19.62
CA PHE A 951 -21.54 -20.88 18.70
C PHE A 951 -21.39 -19.53 19.42
N PRO A 952 -20.91 -18.48 18.71
CA PRO A 952 -20.94 -17.10 19.20
C PRO A 952 -22.34 -16.71 19.67
N PHE A 953 -22.46 -15.81 20.64
CA PHE A 953 -23.75 -15.47 21.23
C PHE A 953 -24.81 -15.06 20.19
N PHE A 954 -24.40 -14.30 19.18
CA PHE A 954 -25.33 -13.84 18.14
C PHE A 954 -25.83 -14.95 17.22
N LEU A 955 -25.18 -16.12 17.17
CA LEU A 955 -25.64 -17.28 16.39
C LEU A 955 -26.24 -18.38 17.29
N ARG A 956 -25.82 -18.46 18.55
CA ARG A 956 -26.18 -19.54 19.47
C ARG A 956 -27.69 -19.71 19.60
N ASN A 957 -28.18 -20.90 19.25
CA ASN A 957 -29.58 -21.31 19.32
C ASN A 957 -30.53 -20.38 18.55
N LYS A 958 -30.06 -19.83 17.44
CA LYS A 958 -30.82 -18.91 16.57
C LYS A 958 -30.94 -19.46 15.16
N GLU A 959 -32.00 -19.02 14.49
CA GLU A 959 -32.33 -19.42 13.13
C GLU A 959 -32.27 -18.21 12.21
N TYR A 960 -31.77 -18.40 11.00
CA TYR A 960 -31.59 -17.38 9.99
C TYR A 960 -32.14 -17.86 8.65
N VAL A 961 -32.63 -16.92 7.82
CA VAL A 961 -32.82 -17.18 6.39
C VAL A 961 -31.81 -16.35 5.62
N CYS A 962 -31.09 -17.01 4.72
CA CYS A 962 -30.03 -16.47 3.90
C CYS A 962 -30.46 -16.44 2.43
N ARG A 963 -30.21 -15.32 1.76
CA ARG A 963 -30.30 -15.13 0.31
C ARG A 963 -29.03 -15.67 -0.34
N GLY A 964 -29.15 -16.74 -1.11
CA GLY A 964 -28.04 -17.38 -1.82
C GLY A 964 -27.34 -16.47 -2.83
N HIS A 965 -26.08 -16.78 -3.11
CA HIS A 965 -25.31 -16.17 -4.20
C HIS A 965 -25.89 -16.53 -5.57
N ASP A 966 -25.45 -15.80 -6.61
CA ASP A 966 -25.85 -16.10 -7.99
C ASP A 966 -25.47 -17.55 -8.34
N TYR A 967 -26.46 -18.32 -8.81
CA TYR A 967 -26.35 -19.76 -9.12
C TYR A 967 -26.07 -20.70 -7.93
N GLU A 968 -26.11 -20.21 -6.69
CA GLU A 968 -25.89 -21.04 -5.51
C GLU A 968 -27.09 -21.97 -5.25
N ARG A 969 -26.82 -23.26 -5.13
CA ARG A 969 -27.80 -24.31 -4.79
C ARG A 969 -27.59 -24.78 -3.36
N LEU A 970 -28.57 -25.50 -2.81
CA LEU A 970 -28.55 -26.02 -1.44
C LEU A 970 -27.25 -26.76 -1.07
N GLU A 971 -26.77 -27.66 -1.94
CA GLU A 971 -25.56 -28.46 -1.67
C GLU A 971 -24.30 -27.58 -1.58
N ALA A 972 -24.15 -26.64 -2.51
CA ALA A 972 -23.03 -25.69 -2.51
C ALA A 972 -23.08 -24.79 -1.26
N PHE A 973 -24.28 -24.33 -0.89
CA PHE A 973 -24.49 -23.55 0.32
C PHE A 973 -24.17 -24.33 1.60
N GLN A 974 -24.58 -25.61 1.69
CA GLN A 974 -24.25 -26.48 2.82
C GLN A 974 -22.74 -26.70 2.95
N GLN A 975 -22.05 -26.97 1.83
CA GLN A 975 -20.58 -27.13 1.83
C GLN A 975 -19.88 -25.85 2.26
N ARG A 976 -20.35 -24.69 1.80
CA ARG A 976 -19.84 -23.40 2.25
C ARG A 976 -20.04 -23.20 3.75
N MET A 977 -21.25 -23.42 4.27
CA MET A 977 -21.49 -23.27 5.71
C MET A 977 -20.65 -24.23 6.57
N LEU A 978 -20.41 -25.46 6.11
CA LEU A 978 -19.56 -26.42 6.81
C LEU A 978 -18.07 -26.07 6.71
N SER A 979 -17.61 -25.43 5.62
CA SER A 979 -16.25 -24.89 5.55
C SER A 979 -16.07 -23.66 6.45
N GLU A 980 -17.11 -22.83 6.59
CA GLU A 980 -17.12 -21.70 7.51
C GLU A 980 -17.12 -22.14 8.99
N PHE A 981 -17.75 -23.28 9.31
CA PHE A 981 -17.83 -23.85 10.66
C PHE A 981 -17.38 -25.31 10.67
N PRO A 982 -16.06 -25.59 10.62
CA PRO A 982 -15.53 -26.94 10.46
C PRO A 982 -15.77 -27.86 11.67
N GLN A 983 -16.06 -27.29 12.85
CA GLN A 983 -16.43 -28.06 14.05
C GLN A 983 -17.93 -28.38 14.11
N ALA A 984 -18.74 -27.89 13.16
CA ALA A 984 -20.17 -28.08 13.18
C ALA A 984 -20.59 -29.40 12.51
N VAL A 985 -21.54 -30.08 13.13
CA VAL A 985 -22.14 -31.31 12.61
C VAL A 985 -23.42 -30.97 11.85
N ALA A 986 -23.50 -31.39 10.58
CA ALA A 986 -24.70 -31.21 9.76
C ALA A 986 -25.83 -32.13 10.25
N MET A 987 -26.96 -31.53 10.63
CA MET A 987 -28.18 -32.25 10.98
C MET A 987 -28.89 -32.72 9.71
N GLN A 988 -29.23 -34.01 9.67
CA GLN A 988 -29.88 -34.64 8.50
C GLN A 988 -31.40 -34.45 8.47
N HIS A 989 -32.02 -34.21 9.63
CA HIS A 989 -33.47 -34.08 9.74
C HIS A 989 -33.86 -32.62 9.99
N PRO A 990 -34.93 -32.12 9.33
CA PRO A 990 -35.45 -30.75 9.52
C PRO A 990 -36.30 -30.59 10.79
N ASN A 991 -36.31 -31.58 11.69
CA ASN A 991 -37.04 -31.52 12.95
C ASN A 991 -36.44 -30.44 13.87
N HIS A 992 -37.26 -29.84 14.73
CA HIS A 992 -36.74 -28.95 15.76
C HIS A 992 -35.77 -29.72 16.67
N PRO A 993 -34.58 -29.18 17.00
CA PRO A 993 -33.66 -29.84 17.92
C PRO A 993 -34.25 -29.93 19.33
N ASP A 994 -33.98 -31.04 20.00
CA ASP A 994 -34.35 -31.24 21.41
C ASP A 994 -33.44 -30.42 22.34
N ASP A 995 -33.89 -30.18 23.58
CA ASP A 995 -33.13 -29.43 24.61
C ASP A 995 -31.72 -30.00 24.85
N ALA A 996 -31.53 -31.31 24.67
CA ALA A 996 -30.24 -31.96 24.77
C ALA A 996 -29.22 -31.41 23.75
N ILE A 997 -29.67 -31.09 22.53
CA ILE A 997 -28.83 -30.50 21.47
C ILE A 997 -28.56 -29.03 21.77
N LEU A 998 -29.58 -28.28 22.23
CA LEU A 998 -29.47 -26.85 22.55
C LEU A 998 -28.49 -26.56 23.70
N GLN A 999 -28.39 -27.46 24.68
CA GLN A 999 -27.50 -27.30 25.83
C GLN A 999 -26.14 -27.98 25.66
N CYS A 1000 -25.91 -28.70 24.56
CA CYS A 1000 -24.67 -29.42 24.30
C CYS A 1000 -23.49 -28.47 24.04
N ASP A 1001 -22.28 -28.84 24.49
CA ASP A 1001 -21.01 -28.15 24.19
C ASP A 1001 -20.42 -28.57 22.82
N ALA A 1002 -21.28 -28.64 21.81
CA ALA A 1002 -20.95 -28.91 20.42
C ALA A 1002 -21.61 -27.88 19.49
N GLN A 1003 -21.31 -27.94 18.20
CA GLN A 1003 -21.91 -27.09 17.16
C GLN A 1003 -22.72 -27.97 16.21
N TYR A 1004 -23.99 -27.64 16.02
CA TYR A 1004 -24.88 -28.32 15.07
C TYR A 1004 -25.46 -27.31 14.08
N LEU A 1005 -25.43 -27.66 12.80
CA LEU A 1005 -26.01 -26.86 11.72
C LEU A 1005 -27.17 -27.58 11.06
N GLN A 1006 -28.29 -26.90 10.92
CA GLN A 1006 -29.47 -27.43 10.23
C GLN A 1006 -29.84 -26.53 9.05
N ILE A 1007 -29.73 -27.06 7.83
CA ILE A 1007 -29.81 -26.27 6.60
C ILE A 1007 -30.79 -26.89 5.61
N TYR A 1008 -31.76 -26.10 5.14
CA TYR A 1008 -32.70 -26.50 4.08
C TYR A 1008 -33.19 -25.29 3.26
N ALA A 1009 -33.61 -25.54 2.02
CA ALA A 1009 -34.12 -24.50 1.12
C ALA A 1009 -35.53 -24.06 1.49
N VAL A 1010 -35.82 -22.77 1.34
CA VAL A 1010 -37.12 -22.16 1.63
C VAL A 1010 -37.61 -21.31 0.46
N THR A 1011 -38.93 -21.25 0.28
CA THR A 1011 -39.57 -20.46 -0.78
C THR A 1011 -40.04 -19.10 -0.23
N PRO A 1012 -39.76 -17.97 -0.91
CA PRO A 1012 -40.25 -16.68 -0.45
C PRO A 1012 -41.77 -16.56 -0.64
N ILE A 1013 -42.43 -15.85 0.29
CA ILE A 1013 -43.83 -15.46 0.18
C ILE A 1013 -43.85 -13.95 -0.15
N PRO A 1014 -44.33 -13.55 -1.35
CA PRO A 1014 -44.34 -12.14 -1.77
C PRO A 1014 -45.28 -11.29 -0.90
N ASP A 1015 -44.81 -10.12 -0.45
CA ASP A 1015 -45.65 -9.17 0.29
C ASP A 1015 -46.53 -8.32 -0.66
N TYR A 1016 -46.08 -8.05 -1.89
CA TYR A 1016 -46.79 -7.22 -2.88
C TYR A 1016 -47.70 -8.05 -3.82
N VAL A 1017 -48.73 -8.68 -3.26
CA VAL A 1017 -49.67 -9.52 -4.02
C VAL A 1017 -50.40 -8.72 -5.11
N ASP A 1018 -50.72 -7.45 -4.85
CA ASP A 1018 -51.45 -6.58 -5.79
C ASP A 1018 -50.73 -6.42 -7.13
N VAL A 1019 -49.42 -6.16 -7.11
CA VAL A 1019 -48.61 -5.99 -8.34
C VAL A 1019 -48.56 -7.29 -9.15
N LEU A 1020 -48.56 -8.44 -8.48
CA LEU A 1020 -48.53 -9.75 -9.13
C LEU A 1020 -49.87 -10.08 -9.82
N GLN A 1021 -50.98 -9.61 -9.27
CA GLN A 1021 -52.32 -9.83 -9.82
C GLN A 1021 -52.68 -8.88 -10.97
N MET A 1022 -51.95 -7.78 -11.19
CA MET A 1022 -52.25 -6.85 -12.28
C MET A 1022 -51.90 -7.42 -13.66
N ASP A 1023 -52.90 -7.63 -14.53
CA ASP A 1023 -52.70 -8.20 -15.87
C ASP A 1023 -51.84 -7.34 -16.82
N ARG A 1024 -51.85 -6.01 -16.64
CA ARG A 1024 -51.10 -5.07 -17.49
C ARG A 1024 -49.60 -5.02 -17.17
N VAL A 1025 -49.17 -5.57 -16.04
CA VAL A 1025 -47.78 -5.51 -15.59
C VAL A 1025 -47.00 -6.66 -16.25
N PRO A 1026 -45.90 -6.37 -16.99
CA PRO A 1026 -45.10 -7.43 -17.60
C PRO A 1026 -44.50 -8.39 -16.56
N ASP A 1027 -44.39 -9.67 -16.91
CA ASP A 1027 -43.79 -10.72 -16.06
C ASP A 1027 -42.38 -10.35 -15.57
N ARG A 1028 -41.63 -9.58 -16.37
CA ARG A 1028 -40.28 -9.12 -16.00
C ARG A 1028 -40.27 -8.26 -14.74
N VAL A 1029 -41.29 -7.44 -14.54
CA VAL A 1029 -41.47 -6.64 -13.32
C VAL A 1029 -41.98 -7.54 -12.19
N LYS A 1030 -42.98 -8.40 -12.47
CA LYS A 1030 -43.54 -9.32 -11.46
C LYS A 1030 -42.49 -10.26 -10.87
N SER A 1031 -41.58 -10.79 -11.69
CA SER A 1031 -40.51 -11.71 -11.26
C SER A 1031 -39.64 -11.13 -10.13
N PHE A 1032 -39.37 -9.82 -10.16
CA PHE A 1032 -38.60 -9.16 -9.12
C PHE A 1032 -39.33 -9.15 -7.77
N TYR A 1033 -40.60 -8.73 -7.76
CA TYR A 1033 -41.41 -8.65 -6.53
C TYR A 1033 -41.77 -10.02 -5.95
N ARG A 1034 -41.63 -11.11 -6.71
CA ARG A 1034 -41.80 -12.47 -6.18
C ARG A 1034 -40.70 -12.86 -5.18
N VAL A 1035 -39.49 -12.33 -5.35
CA VAL A 1035 -38.29 -12.79 -4.63
C VAL A 1035 -37.53 -11.67 -3.93
N ASN A 1036 -37.95 -10.41 -4.06
CA ASN A 1036 -37.32 -9.26 -3.43
C ASN A 1036 -38.32 -8.46 -2.59
N ASN A 1037 -37.80 -7.82 -1.54
CA ASN A 1037 -38.58 -7.20 -0.48
C ASN A 1037 -39.55 -8.18 0.20
N VAL A 1038 -39.01 -9.34 0.58
CA VAL A 1038 -39.75 -10.45 1.18
C VAL A 1038 -39.33 -10.65 2.64
N ARG A 1039 -40.31 -10.69 3.54
CA ARG A 1039 -40.08 -10.96 4.97
C ARG A 1039 -40.49 -12.38 5.39
N LYS A 1040 -41.37 -13.01 4.62
CA LYS A 1040 -41.95 -14.32 4.94
C LYS A 1040 -41.44 -15.41 4.00
N PHE A 1041 -41.16 -16.58 4.56
CA PHE A 1041 -40.67 -17.74 3.83
C PHE A 1041 -41.42 -18.99 4.23
N ARG A 1042 -41.59 -19.92 3.28
CA ARG A 1042 -42.30 -21.18 3.46
C ARG A 1042 -41.39 -22.35 3.19
N TYR A 1043 -41.47 -23.35 4.07
CA TYR A 1043 -40.94 -24.69 3.87
C TYR A 1043 -42.07 -25.71 4.01
N ASP A 1044 -42.24 -26.55 3.00
CA ASP A 1044 -43.27 -27.59 2.96
C ASP A 1044 -42.60 -28.96 3.07
N ARG A 1045 -42.90 -29.71 4.13
CA ARG A 1045 -42.38 -31.06 4.35
C ARG A 1045 -43.49 -32.10 4.20
N PRO A 1046 -43.37 -33.04 3.24
CA PRO A 1046 -44.33 -34.12 3.11
C PRO A 1046 -44.17 -35.17 4.21
N PHE A 1047 -45.28 -35.63 4.76
CA PHE A 1047 -45.33 -36.75 5.71
C PHE A 1047 -46.64 -37.53 5.58
N HIS A 1048 -46.67 -38.76 6.06
CA HIS A 1048 -47.88 -39.59 6.04
C HIS A 1048 -48.50 -39.71 7.43
N LYS A 1049 -49.79 -39.39 7.56
CA LYS A 1049 -50.59 -39.72 8.75
C LYS A 1049 -51.27 -41.07 8.52
N GLY A 1050 -50.80 -42.09 9.24
CA GLY A 1050 -51.27 -43.47 9.09
C GLY A 1050 -50.43 -44.29 8.08
N PRO A 1051 -50.85 -45.54 7.75
CA PRO A 1051 -50.12 -46.39 6.83
C PRO A 1051 -50.16 -45.82 5.40
N LYS A 1052 -49.00 -45.75 4.76
CA LYS A 1052 -48.88 -45.34 3.36
C LYS A 1052 -49.63 -46.33 2.46
N ASP A 1053 -50.64 -45.84 1.74
CA ASP A 1053 -51.36 -46.61 0.72
C ASP A 1053 -50.39 -46.91 -0.45
N LYS A 1054 -50.26 -48.20 -0.79
CA LYS A 1054 -49.32 -48.68 -1.83
C LYS A 1054 -49.83 -48.39 -3.25
N GLU A 1055 -51.14 -48.24 -3.43
CA GLU A 1055 -51.77 -47.96 -4.73
C GLU A 1055 -51.87 -46.45 -5.01
N ASN A 1056 -52.15 -45.65 -3.97
CA ASN A 1056 -52.30 -44.21 -4.11
C ASN A 1056 -51.80 -43.44 -2.87
N GLU A 1057 -50.55 -42.98 -2.93
CA GLU A 1057 -49.90 -42.27 -1.82
C GLU A 1057 -50.58 -40.94 -1.46
N PHE A 1058 -51.27 -40.30 -2.41
CA PHE A 1058 -51.90 -38.99 -2.22
C PHE A 1058 -53.07 -39.01 -1.24
N LYS A 1059 -53.64 -40.17 -0.90
CA LYS A 1059 -54.70 -40.28 0.11
C LYS A 1059 -54.23 -39.96 1.54
N SER A 1060 -52.95 -40.21 1.81
CA SER A 1060 -52.36 -40.10 3.15
C SER A 1060 -51.21 -39.09 3.21
N LEU A 1061 -50.93 -38.37 2.12
CA LEU A 1061 -49.83 -37.43 2.00
C LEU A 1061 -50.21 -36.05 2.56
N TRP A 1062 -49.86 -35.81 3.81
CA TRP A 1062 -49.99 -34.52 4.47
C TRP A 1062 -48.76 -33.66 4.24
N ILE A 1063 -48.92 -32.34 4.31
CA ILE A 1063 -47.80 -31.39 4.24
C ILE A 1063 -47.72 -30.64 5.57
N GLU A 1064 -46.55 -30.71 6.21
CA GLU A 1064 -46.20 -29.86 7.34
C GLU A 1064 -45.60 -28.56 6.77
N ARG A 1065 -46.38 -27.48 6.82
CA ARG A 1065 -46.01 -26.16 6.31
C ARG A 1065 -45.45 -25.31 7.43
N THR A 1066 -44.17 -24.98 7.33
CA THR A 1066 -43.51 -24.03 8.23
C THR A 1066 -43.40 -22.67 7.56
N THR A 1067 -44.03 -21.65 8.14
CA THR A 1067 -43.86 -20.24 7.74
C THR A 1067 -42.89 -19.56 8.70
N LEU A 1068 -41.84 -18.96 8.14
CA LEU A 1068 -40.80 -18.22 8.86
C LEU A 1068 -40.97 -16.73 8.56
N THR A 1069 -41.03 -15.90 9.61
CA THR A 1069 -41.06 -14.44 9.50
C THR A 1069 -39.73 -13.89 10.00
N LEU A 1070 -39.03 -13.12 9.17
CA LEU A 1070 -37.75 -12.51 9.50
C LEU A 1070 -37.92 -11.19 10.26
N THR A 1071 -36.87 -10.73 10.94
CA THR A 1071 -36.82 -9.39 11.55
C THR A 1071 -36.84 -8.26 10.51
N HIS A 1072 -36.20 -8.47 9.36
CA HIS A 1072 -36.14 -7.52 8.25
C HIS A 1072 -36.36 -8.22 6.90
N SER A 1073 -36.79 -7.46 5.90
CA SER A 1073 -36.99 -7.96 4.52
C SER A 1073 -35.66 -8.24 3.82
N LEU A 1074 -35.65 -9.22 2.92
CA LEU A 1074 -34.52 -9.49 2.00
C LEU A 1074 -34.83 -8.97 0.59
N PRO A 1075 -33.86 -8.35 -0.13
CA PRO A 1075 -32.52 -7.97 0.33
C PRO A 1075 -32.55 -6.81 1.33
N GLY A 1076 -31.48 -6.65 2.12
CA GLY A 1076 -31.35 -5.59 3.14
C GLY A 1076 -29.89 -5.30 3.49
N ILE A 1077 -29.61 -4.87 4.71
CA ILE A 1077 -28.23 -4.55 5.18
C ILE A 1077 -27.31 -5.78 5.30
N SER A 1078 -27.88 -6.98 5.23
CA SER A 1078 -27.17 -8.25 5.22
C SER A 1078 -27.93 -9.24 4.33
N ARG A 1079 -27.21 -10.28 3.89
CA ARG A 1079 -27.80 -11.35 3.06
C ARG A 1079 -28.59 -12.36 3.86
N TRP A 1080 -28.56 -12.26 5.19
CA TRP A 1080 -29.34 -13.09 6.09
C TRP A 1080 -29.95 -12.29 7.22
N PHE A 1081 -31.13 -12.71 7.68
CA PHE A 1081 -31.77 -12.13 8.86
C PHE A 1081 -32.31 -13.23 9.76
N GLU A 1082 -32.39 -12.90 11.05
CA GLU A 1082 -32.89 -13.78 12.11
C GLU A 1082 -34.38 -14.03 11.92
N VAL A 1083 -34.80 -15.27 12.16
CA VAL A 1083 -36.21 -15.67 12.21
C VAL A 1083 -36.79 -15.18 13.53
N GLU A 1084 -37.71 -14.23 13.47
CA GLU A 1084 -38.42 -13.70 14.63
C GLU A 1084 -39.57 -14.62 15.06
N ARG A 1085 -40.30 -15.17 14.08
CA ARG A 1085 -41.47 -15.99 14.34
C ARG A 1085 -41.54 -17.19 13.40
N ARG A 1086 -41.90 -18.34 13.97
CA ARG A 1086 -42.17 -19.60 13.26
C ARG A 1086 -43.62 -20.00 13.48
N GLU A 1087 -44.32 -20.32 12.41
CA GLU A 1087 -45.68 -20.87 12.42
C GLU A 1087 -45.69 -22.21 11.70
N LEU A 1088 -46.33 -23.21 12.30
CA LEU A 1088 -46.45 -24.55 11.74
C LEU A 1088 -47.92 -24.87 11.53
N VAL A 1089 -48.28 -25.20 10.29
CA VAL A 1089 -49.64 -25.56 9.89
C VAL A 1089 -49.59 -26.87 9.11
N GLU A 1090 -50.47 -27.80 9.45
CA GLU A 1090 -50.62 -29.04 8.69
C GLU A 1090 -51.67 -28.85 7.61
N VAL A 1091 -51.32 -29.16 6.36
CA VAL A 1091 -52.21 -29.10 5.20
C VAL A 1091 -52.65 -30.52 4.87
N SER A 1092 -53.96 -30.71 4.75
CA SER A 1092 -54.56 -32.02 4.44
C SER A 1092 -54.23 -32.47 3.01
N PRO A 1093 -54.32 -33.78 2.70
CA PRO A 1093 -54.03 -34.28 1.36
C PRO A 1093 -54.93 -33.69 0.27
N LEU A 1094 -56.20 -33.39 0.61
CA LEU A 1094 -57.15 -32.73 -0.30
C LEU A 1094 -56.77 -31.26 -0.57
N GLU A 1095 -56.45 -30.50 0.48
CA GLU A 1095 -56.00 -29.10 0.32
C GLU A 1095 -54.68 -29.01 -0.46
N ASN A 1096 -53.77 -29.97 -0.23
CA ASN A 1096 -52.55 -30.10 -1.01
C ASN A 1096 -52.85 -30.36 -2.49
N ALA A 1097 -53.79 -31.27 -2.80
CA ALA A 1097 -54.21 -31.54 -4.17
C ALA A 1097 -54.79 -30.29 -4.87
N ILE A 1098 -55.66 -29.53 -4.17
CA ILE A 1098 -56.21 -28.25 -4.66
C ILE A 1098 -55.08 -27.28 -5.01
N GLN A 1099 -54.15 -27.07 -4.09
CA GLN A 1099 -53.04 -26.14 -4.28
C GLN A 1099 -52.10 -26.57 -5.41
N VAL A 1100 -51.84 -27.87 -5.57
CA VAL A 1100 -51.00 -28.41 -6.65
C VAL A 1100 -51.65 -28.16 -8.02
N VAL A 1101 -52.95 -28.44 -8.17
CA VAL A 1101 -53.68 -28.23 -9.43
C VAL A 1101 -53.78 -26.74 -9.75
N GLU A 1102 -54.13 -25.91 -8.76
CA GLU A 1102 -54.23 -24.45 -8.92
C GLU A 1102 -52.90 -23.83 -9.36
N ASN A 1103 -51.81 -24.14 -8.65
CA ASN A 1103 -50.47 -23.65 -8.99
C ASN A 1103 -50.08 -24.07 -10.41
N LYS A 1104 -50.40 -25.32 -10.81
CA LYS A 1104 -50.07 -25.81 -12.15
C LYS A 1104 -50.89 -25.09 -13.24
N ASN A 1105 -52.15 -24.77 -12.97
CA ASN A 1105 -52.98 -23.98 -13.87
C ASN A 1105 -52.42 -22.56 -14.05
N GLN A 1106 -52.00 -21.92 -12.95
CA GLN A 1106 -51.37 -20.60 -12.99
C GLN A 1106 -50.04 -20.61 -13.77
N GLU A 1107 -49.18 -21.61 -13.54
CA GLU A 1107 -47.92 -21.79 -14.28
C GLU A 1107 -48.17 -21.94 -15.80
N LEU A 1108 -49.13 -22.79 -16.17
CA LEU A 1108 -49.50 -23.00 -17.57
C LEU A 1108 -50.04 -21.71 -18.20
N ARG A 1109 -50.92 -20.97 -17.52
CA ARG A 1109 -51.45 -19.68 -18.00
C ARG A 1109 -50.35 -18.67 -18.25
N ALA A 1110 -49.43 -18.52 -17.29
CA ALA A 1110 -48.31 -17.60 -17.43
C ALA A 1110 -47.45 -17.97 -18.64
N LEU A 1111 -47.13 -19.26 -18.79
CA LEU A 1111 -46.34 -19.75 -19.92
C LEU A 1111 -47.05 -19.53 -21.26
N ILE A 1112 -48.35 -19.82 -21.35
CA ILE A 1112 -49.17 -19.62 -22.55
C ILE A 1112 -49.21 -18.14 -22.94
N SER A 1113 -49.43 -17.25 -21.98
CA SER A 1113 -49.48 -15.79 -22.18
C SER A 1113 -48.18 -15.26 -22.79
N GLN A 1114 -47.02 -15.78 -22.36
CA GLN A 1114 -45.72 -15.38 -22.90
C GLN A 1114 -45.57 -15.62 -24.40
N TYR A 1115 -46.08 -16.76 -24.92
CA TYR A 1115 -46.04 -17.08 -26.35
C TYR A 1115 -47.17 -16.40 -27.15
N GLN A 1116 -48.24 -15.95 -26.49
CA GLN A 1116 -49.33 -15.21 -27.15
C GLN A 1116 -48.98 -13.74 -27.42
N HIS A 1117 -48.24 -13.09 -26.50
CA HIS A 1117 -48.00 -11.63 -26.55
C HIS A 1117 -46.64 -11.21 -27.13
N LYS A 1118 -45.65 -12.10 -27.25
CA LYS A 1118 -44.33 -11.78 -27.83
C LYS A 1118 -44.18 -12.37 -29.24
N GLN A 1119 -43.94 -11.53 -30.25
CA GLN A 1119 -43.44 -11.93 -31.59
C GLN A 1119 -41.96 -12.37 -31.52
N VAL A 1120 -41.62 -13.32 -30.66
CA VAL A 1120 -40.26 -13.83 -30.55
C VAL A 1120 -40.27 -15.31 -30.93
N HIS A 1121 -39.35 -15.70 -31.80
CA HIS A 1121 -38.94 -17.08 -32.07
C HIS A 1121 -38.35 -17.72 -30.78
N GLY A 1122 -39.15 -17.85 -29.73
CA GLY A 1122 -38.77 -18.48 -28.47
C GLY A 1122 -38.79 -19.99 -28.60
N ASN A 1123 -37.85 -20.65 -27.93
CA ASN A 1123 -37.81 -22.11 -27.84
C ASN A 1123 -39.12 -22.64 -27.21
N ILE A 1124 -39.92 -23.42 -27.95
CA ILE A 1124 -41.21 -23.96 -27.50
C ILE A 1124 -41.08 -25.17 -26.58
N ASN A 1125 -39.87 -25.69 -26.38
CA ASN A 1125 -39.62 -26.92 -25.62
C ASN A 1125 -40.15 -26.84 -24.18
N LEU A 1126 -40.12 -25.65 -23.54
CA LEU A 1126 -40.62 -25.48 -22.17
C LEU A 1126 -42.14 -25.68 -22.09
N LEU A 1127 -42.89 -25.10 -23.04
CA LEU A 1127 -44.34 -25.32 -23.15
C LEU A 1127 -44.65 -26.78 -23.52
N SER A 1128 -43.87 -27.35 -24.44
CA SER A 1128 -43.99 -28.77 -24.85
C SER A 1128 -43.84 -29.71 -23.65
N MET A 1129 -42.81 -29.48 -22.83
CA MET A 1129 -42.51 -30.25 -21.62
C MET A 1129 -43.61 -30.10 -20.56
N CYS A 1130 -44.07 -28.87 -20.30
CA CYS A 1130 -45.10 -28.62 -19.30
C CYS A 1130 -46.46 -29.22 -19.69
N LEU A 1131 -46.87 -29.06 -20.97
CA LEU A 1131 -48.07 -29.70 -21.51
C LEU A 1131 -47.99 -31.23 -21.43
N ASN A 1132 -46.86 -31.81 -21.83
CA ASN A 1132 -46.64 -33.26 -21.74
C ASN A 1132 -46.69 -33.76 -20.30
N GLY A 1133 -46.10 -33.03 -19.34
CA GLY A 1133 -46.08 -33.43 -17.94
C GLY A 1133 -47.46 -33.45 -17.27
N VAL A 1134 -48.41 -32.62 -17.74
CA VAL A 1134 -49.78 -32.59 -17.21
C VAL A 1134 -50.72 -33.54 -17.96
N ILE A 1135 -50.62 -33.59 -19.30
CA ILE A 1135 -51.51 -34.41 -20.15
C ILE A 1135 -51.10 -35.89 -20.11
N ASP A 1136 -49.79 -36.18 -20.16
CA ASP A 1136 -49.20 -37.52 -20.20
C ASP A 1136 -48.41 -37.79 -18.91
N ALA A 1137 -49.09 -37.68 -17.76
CA ALA A 1137 -48.49 -37.82 -16.43
C ALA A 1137 -48.13 -39.29 -16.08
N ALA A 1138 -47.34 -39.95 -16.93
CA ALA A 1138 -47.04 -41.38 -16.90
C ALA A 1138 -46.31 -41.86 -15.62
N VAL A 1139 -45.64 -40.97 -14.90
CA VAL A 1139 -44.87 -41.31 -13.68
C VAL A 1139 -45.69 -41.07 -12.40
N ASN A 1140 -46.32 -39.91 -12.26
CA ASN A 1140 -47.03 -39.53 -11.02
C ASN A 1140 -48.54 -39.82 -11.07
N GLY A 1141 -49.07 -40.30 -12.20
CA GLY A 1141 -50.49 -40.62 -12.39
C GLY A 1141 -51.43 -39.42 -12.56
N GLY A 1142 -50.94 -38.19 -12.39
CA GLY A 1142 -51.64 -36.94 -12.69
C GLY A 1142 -52.95 -36.75 -11.91
N ILE A 1143 -53.85 -35.95 -12.47
CA ILE A 1143 -55.14 -35.61 -11.84
C ILE A 1143 -56.05 -36.82 -11.59
N ALA A 1144 -55.88 -37.92 -12.34
CA ALA A 1144 -56.66 -39.15 -12.17
C ALA A 1144 -56.46 -39.75 -10.75
N ARG A 1145 -55.25 -39.66 -10.19
CA ARG A 1145 -54.99 -40.13 -8.82
C ARG A 1145 -55.73 -39.32 -7.76
N TYR A 1146 -55.97 -38.03 -8.00
CA TYR A 1146 -56.79 -37.22 -7.10
C TYR A 1146 -58.28 -37.57 -7.22
N GLN A 1147 -58.76 -37.94 -8.41
CA GLN A 1147 -60.14 -38.43 -8.59
C GLN A 1147 -60.36 -39.75 -7.84
N GLU A 1148 -59.44 -40.72 -7.99
CA GLU A 1148 -59.47 -42.00 -7.26
C GLU A 1148 -59.36 -41.82 -5.74
N ALA A 1149 -58.69 -40.77 -5.27
CA ALA A 1149 -58.49 -40.50 -3.86
C ALA A 1149 -59.69 -39.81 -3.20
N PHE A 1150 -60.23 -38.76 -3.82
CA PHE A 1150 -61.14 -37.82 -3.16
C PHE A 1150 -62.56 -37.79 -3.75
N PHE A 1151 -62.78 -38.33 -4.96
CA PHE A 1151 -64.11 -38.38 -5.58
C PHE A 1151 -64.81 -39.73 -5.39
N ASP A 1152 -64.18 -40.66 -4.69
CA ASP A 1152 -64.79 -41.92 -4.31
C ASP A 1152 -65.95 -41.71 -3.31
N LYS A 1153 -67.04 -42.46 -3.49
CA LYS A 1153 -68.27 -42.29 -2.70
C LYS A 1153 -68.04 -42.54 -1.22
N ASP A 1154 -67.13 -43.45 -0.89
CA ASP A 1154 -66.78 -43.78 0.50
C ASP A 1154 -66.01 -42.64 1.18
N TYR A 1155 -65.15 -41.91 0.44
CA TYR A 1155 -64.42 -40.76 0.99
C TYR A 1155 -65.38 -39.60 1.28
N ILE A 1156 -66.24 -39.26 0.32
CA ILE A 1156 -67.22 -38.16 0.43
C ILE A 1156 -68.17 -38.38 1.62
N THR A 1157 -68.63 -39.63 1.80
CA THR A 1157 -69.53 -39.98 2.91
C THR A 1157 -68.84 -39.88 4.27
N LYS A 1158 -67.54 -40.20 4.35
CA LYS A 1158 -66.75 -40.15 5.60
C LYS A 1158 -66.30 -38.74 5.98
N HIS A 1159 -66.15 -37.82 5.02
CA HIS A 1159 -65.64 -36.46 5.25
C HIS A 1159 -66.61 -35.39 4.70
N PRO A 1160 -67.80 -35.20 5.29
CA PRO A 1160 -68.78 -34.23 4.80
C PRO A 1160 -68.30 -32.77 4.89
N ALA A 1161 -67.37 -32.46 5.81
CA ALA A 1161 -66.77 -31.12 5.95
C ALA A 1161 -65.87 -30.71 4.76
N ASP A 1162 -65.44 -31.68 3.94
CA ASP A 1162 -64.57 -31.44 2.78
C ASP A 1162 -65.37 -31.19 1.48
N ALA A 1163 -66.70 -31.20 1.52
CA ALA A 1163 -67.55 -31.09 0.33
C ALA A 1163 -67.29 -29.84 -0.52
N GLU A 1164 -67.07 -28.68 0.12
CA GLU A 1164 -66.70 -27.43 -0.57
C GLU A 1164 -65.34 -27.54 -1.26
N LYS A 1165 -64.34 -28.11 -0.58
CA LYS A 1165 -62.98 -28.33 -1.11
C LYS A 1165 -62.97 -29.31 -2.27
N ILE A 1166 -63.76 -30.39 -2.19
CA ILE A 1166 -63.94 -31.35 -3.29
C ILE A 1166 -64.53 -30.65 -4.52
N THR A 1167 -65.51 -29.77 -4.32
CA THR A 1167 -66.13 -28.98 -5.39
C THR A 1167 -65.11 -28.05 -6.02
N GLN A 1168 -64.33 -27.33 -5.21
CA GLN A 1168 -63.24 -26.47 -5.68
C GLN A 1168 -62.20 -27.26 -6.50
N LEU A 1169 -61.82 -28.47 -6.08
CA LEU A 1169 -60.90 -29.32 -6.84
C LEU A 1169 -61.47 -29.71 -8.20
N LYS A 1170 -62.78 -30.05 -8.27
CA LYS A 1170 -63.45 -30.33 -9.54
C LYS A 1170 -63.42 -29.13 -10.49
N GLU A 1171 -63.72 -27.94 -9.98
CA GLU A 1171 -63.69 -26.70 -10.76
C GLU A 1171 -62.28 -26.41 -11.31
N LEU A 1172 -61.25 -26.54 -10.47
CA LEU A 1172 -59.84 -26.36 -10.88
C LEU A 1172 -59.40 -27.39 -11.93
N MET A 1173 -59.88 -28.64 -11.85
CA MET A 1173 -59.60 -29.65 -12.88
C MET A 1173 -60.29 -29.33 -14.21
N GLN A 1174 -61.53 -28.85 -14.18
CA GLN A 1174 -62.23 -28.40 -15.39
C GLN A 1174 -61.55 -27.17 -16.01
N GLU A 1175 -61.12 -26.24 -15.17
CA GLU A 1175 -60.33 -25.09 -15.55
C GLU A 1175 -58.99 -25.52 -16.19
N GLN A 1176 -58.32 -26.53 -15.63
CA GLN A 1176 -57.07 -27.08 -16.18
C GLN A 1176 -57.26 -27.59 -17.61
N VAL A 1177 -58.37 -28.29 -17.89
CA VAL A 1177 -58.70 -28.74 -19.24
C VAL A 1177 -58.83 -27.56 -20.20
N HIS A 1178 -59.49 -26.48 -19.77
CA HIS A 1178 -59.63 -25.28 -20.58
C HIS A 1178 -58.26 -24.64 -20.88
N VAL A 1179 -57.42 -24.46 -19.86
CA VAL A 1179 -56.08 -23.89 -19.99
C VAL A 1179 -55.19 -24.74 -20.91
N LEU A 1180 -55.20 -26.06 -20.76
CA LEU A 1180 -54.45 -26.98 -21.62
C LEU A 1180 -54.91 -26.93 -23.08
N GLY A 1181 -56.22 -26.80 -23.32
CA GLY A 1181 -56.76 -26.63 -24.66
C GLY A 1181 -56.23 -25.35 -25.34
N VAL A 1182 -56.21 -24.23 -24.62
CA VAL A 1182 -55.60 -22.97 -25.11
C VAL A 1182 -54.10 -23.16 -25.36
N GLY A 1183 -53.40 -23.84 -24.45
CA GLY A 1183 -51.96 -24.10 -24.57
C GLY A 1183 -51.59 -24.97 -25.77
N LEU A 1184 -52.38 -26.01 -26.06
CA LEU A 1184 -52.20 -26.84 -27.25
C LEU A 1184 -52.43 -26.04 -28.54
N ALA A 1185 -53.43 -25.14 -28.57
CA ALA A 1185 -53.67 -24.27 -29.73
C ALA A 1185 -52.53 -23.27 -29.98
N VAL A 1186 -51.87 -22.80 -28.91
CA VAL A 1186 -50.64 -21.99 -29.03
C VAL A 1186 -49.47 -22.86 -29.49
N HIS A 1187 -49.33 -24.06 -28.92
CA HIS A 1187 -48.27 -25.00 -29.27
C HIS A 1187 -48.29 -25.38 -30.75
N GLU A 1188 -49.47 -25.62 -31.33
CA GLU A 1188 -49.66 -25.95 -32.75
C GLU A 1188 -49.04 -24.91 -33.70
N LYS A 1189 -49.14 -23.62 -33.33
CA LYS A 1189 -48.67 -22.50 -34.17
C LYS A 1189 -47.15 -22.40 -34.25
N PHE A 1190 -46.44 -22.83 -33.21
CA PHE A 1190 -44.99 -22.57 -33.06
C PHE A 1190 -44.13 -23.84 -33.02
N VAL A 1191 -44.74 -25.05 -32.99
CA VAL A 1191 -44.01 -26.31 -32.90
C VAL A 1191 -43.16 -26.58 -34.14
N HIS A 1192 -41.90 -27.00 -33.93
CA HIS A 1192 -40.99 -27.39 -35.02
C HIS A 1192 -41.56 -28.60 -35.78
N PRO A 1193 -41.39 -28.70 -37.12
CA PRO A 1193 -41.89 -29.83 -37.90
C PRO A 1193 -41.52 -31.22 -37.34
N GLU A 1194 -40.31 -31.37 -36.81
CA GLU A 1194 -39.82 -32.63 -36.21
C GLU A 1194 -40.57 -33.03 -34.92
N MET A 1195 -41.14 -32.07 -34.18
CA MET A 1195 -41.90 -32.32 -32.95
C MET A 1195 -43.42 -32.42 -33.18
N ARG A 1196 -43.90 -32.33 -34.42
CA ARG A 1196 -45.34 -32.51 -34.73
C ARG A 1196 -45.91 -33.88 -34.34
N PRO A 1197 -45.18 -35.01 -34.44
CA PRO A 1197 -45.67 -36.29 -33.93
C PRO A 1197 -45.98 -36.25 -32.44
N LEU A 1198 -45.13 -35.58 -31.64
CA LEU A 1198 -45.37 -35.37 -30.22
C LEU A 1198 -46.62 -34.52 -29.99
N HIS A 1199 -46.80 -33.44 -30.74
CA HIS A 1199 -48.00 -32.61 -30.64
C HIS A 1199 -49.29 -33.40 -30.92
N LYS A 1200 -49.28 -34.26 -31.95
CA LYS A 1200 -50.42 -35.13 -32.26
C LYS A 1200 -50.73 -36.10 -31.11
N LYS A 1201 -49.70 -36.74 -30.56
CA LYS A 1201 -49.84 -37.60 -29.38
C LYS A 1201 -50.47 -36.86 -28.20
N LEU A 1202 -50.03 -35.61 -27.93
CA LEU A 1202 -50.59 -34.79 -26.86
C LEU A 1202 -52.07 -34.45 -27.07
N ILE A 1203 -52.50 -34.19 -28.32
CA ILE A 1203 -53.92 -33.97 -28.64
C ILE A 1203 -54.74 -35.22 -28.36
N ASP A 1204 -54.26 -36.39 -28.81
CA ASP A 1204 -54.97 -37.66 -28.62
C ASP A 1204 -55.13 -37.98 -27.11
N GLN A 1205 -54.05 -37.82 -26.34
CA GLN A 1205 -54.08 -38.02 -24.88
C GLN A 1205 -54.93 -36.96 -24.15
N PHE A 1206 -54.89 -35.70 -24.59
CA PHE A 1206 -55.74 -34.65 -24.05
C PHE A 1206 -57.23 -34.95 -24.26
N GLN A 1207 -57.62 -35.53 -25.41
CA GLN A 1207 -59.00 -35.94 -25.64
C GLN A 1207 -59.44 -37.06 -24.68
N MET A 1208 -58.56 -38.04 -24.41
CA MET A 1208 -58.82 -39.10 -23.44
C MET A 1208 -58.99 -38.55 -22.02
N MET A 1209 -58.06 -37.68 -21.58
CA MET A 1209 -58.10 -37.02 -20.26
C MET A 1209 -59.33 -36.13 -20.10
N ARG A 1210 -59.73 -35.41 -21.15
CA ARG A 1210 -60.94 -34.59 -21.15
C ARG A 1210 -62.19 -35.48 -21.00
N ALA A 1211 -62.27 -36.60 -21.73
CA ALA A 1211 -63.40 -37.52 -21.64
C ALA A 1211 -63.54 -38.16 -20.24
N SER A 1212 -62.43 -38.52 -19.59
CA SER A 1212 -62.45 -39.10 -18.24
C SER A 1212 -62.96 -38.13 -17.16
N LEU A 1213 -62.78 -36.82 -17.34
CA LEU A 1213 -63.29 -35.81 -16.41
C LEU A 1213 -64.81 -35.57 -16.54
N TYR A 1214 -65.36 -35.66 -17.77
CA TYR A 1214 -66.80 -35.52 -18.00
C TYR A 1214 -67.62 -36.72 -17.48
N HIS A 1215 -67.03 -37.91 -17.40
CA HIS A 1215 -67.70 -39.11 -16.86
C HIS A 1215 -67.79 -39.15 -15.32
N VAL A 1216 -67.16 -38.21 -14.61
CA VAL A 1216 -67.12 -38.12 -13.13
C VAL A 1216 -67.89 -36.88 -12.60
N SER A 1217 -68.55 -36.14 -13.51
CA SER A 1217 -69.38 -34.97 -13.18
C SER A 1217 -70.66 -35.36 -12.47
#